data_AF-A0A7K2QPZ9-F1
#
_entry.id   AF-A0A7K2QPZ9-F1
#
_cell.length_a   1.000
_cell.length_b   1.000
_cell.length_c   1.000
_cell.angle_alpha   90.00
_cell.angle_beta   90.00
_cell.angle_gamma   90.00
#
_symmetry.space_group_name_H-M   'P 1'
#
loop_
_entity.id
_entity.type
_entity.pdbx_description
1 polymer ?
#
loop_
_entity_poly.entity_id
_entity_poly.type
_entity_poly.pdbx_seq_one_letter_code
_entity_poly.pdbx_strand_id
1 'polypeptide(L)'
;MFATARTEFAELYGRPDAASASPAVPLTHPAFGLTLTVQMAALVAVDAHVHARTLPRDPAGMSAYLLEREHENWRRLYENAAAGLDFRTPPDDMASVAFVATLTGASTWEAAASALQRAGVADAPGTVRSLLRDHARVYPPVDPRTVLEPLYPDRLAEDFLALTVPGHTVTGYRADAWATGVAKALLTAPGAAALAPRSVTLLASAADRWPHLAEQVLHPLLREHPEVALDAGSAALAAITAIDGTDREILEAIERAAFERLGGMPHVDLDIGLAAVAVRLANFVEPGASDAGRAGLYRHVALRLSRAGRWAEALTYARRSVDLHSHPAAPPRDRAGALSTLAIALAHAGKHEEAMERSRQAVNLYETLVSADPDAHAVLLAEALGNHANRLKEAGHRLEALECSARSVELIGSALPASIPFPRVRSLSAATVLANHATLLYDEGRHEEARDYYRRAKEQFRALGDVDRAVSRPMEARLSLNMSLLDAAAGDLAEALAASAVAVEHYTELAEINPGSHLPALASALTTNTGHLWTFGLREEALDRSRQAITARDKLADENPGMHLPGLVAALRNHAGFLAQADRREDALDYSRWALGLAEELSGEPGGERNASEPPPHLPELARAQWSYAFVRSVLDTDLDDGLAAAARAVLGFRDLAERNPQAYTADLLGGYALLADLLQRLGRADEAADVRVTAARRRAETPTAGGAGSDGPDGPDASDHLERAYRAEAEKGHVPSMIHLGRLLEQADRMDEAEPWLRRAAETGQPTAVVLLAGALLTRGRADEAEPWLEQSARTGDVTAMSLLGEHLIRTGRGTQAEAWLRKAAEAGDTTALYEFGVLLLTTGRAEEAELRLRQAVRAGHPRAAGTLGVLLYDSGRARDAEPFLRQAADAGSASAMSNLGTLLYTTGRTREAEDAYRRAVDAGFDRAQYDLGVLMENTGRPAEAEQWYRRAASSGHLPATAALAIRLCEAGKLHEAEPWLRRASDAGDLGSMVNLGLLLGRTGRAPEAERWLRRAAEGEETAAMGPLGSLLCELGKWHEAERWLRRAGDAGDVTSMVNMGYLLFHTGHKTEAEQWYRRAAAAGDATAAKLLSGRLFRGAREKPRRRWGFRAPD
;
A
#
# COMPACT_ATOMS: atom_id res chain seq x y z
N MET A 1 37.70 12.93 49.64
CA MET A 1 37.58 11.49 49.97
C MET A 1 38.62 11.03 50.98
N PHE A 2 39.93 10.99 50.66
CA PHE A 2 40.97 10.57 51.61
C PHE A 2 40.88 11.29 52.97
N ALA A 3 40.82 12.63 52.95
CA ALA A 3 40.74 13.43 54.18
C ALA A 3 39.51 13.09 55.03
N THR A 4 38.37 12.83 54.38
CA THR A 4 37.13 12.39 55.05
C THR A 4 37.33 11.04 55.71
N ALA A 5 37.76 10.02 54.96
CA ALA A 5 38.00 8.68 55.49
C ALA A 5 39.01 8.67 56.64
N ARG A 6 40.10 9.44 56.53
CA ARG A 6 41.10 9.59 57.59
C ARG A 6 40.50 10.17 58.86
N THR A 7 39.67 11.20 58.76
CA THR A 7 39.06 11.85 59.91
C THR A 7 38.14 10.88 60.65
N GLU A 8 37.28 10.18 59.91
CA GLU A 8 36.39 9.14 60.44
C GLU A 8 37.18 8.00 61.12
N PHE A 9 38.27 7.52 60.51
CA PHE A 9 39.13 6.51 61.15
C PHE A 9 39.80 7.05 62.42
N ALA A 10 40.30 8.28 62.41
CA ALA A 10 40.91 8.89 63.60
C ALA A 10 39.91 8.98 64.77
N GLU A 11 38.65 9.30 64.48
CA GLU A 11 37.56 9.30 65.45
C GLU A 11 37.25 7.88 65.97
N LEU A 12 37.20 6.88 65.10
CA LEU A 12 37.01 5.47 65.49
C LEU A 12 38.12 4.93 66.40
N TYR A 13 39.37 5.38 66.20
CA TYR A 13 40.49 5.07 67.10
C TYR A 13 40.45 5.87 68.41
N GLY A 14 39.55 6.84 68.56
CA GLY A 14 39.53 7.77 69.70
C GLY A 14 40.76 8.68 69.75
N ARG A 15 41.38 8.95 68.59
CA ARG A 15 42.66 9.68 68.45
C ARG A 15 42.53 10.81 67.44
N PRO A 16 41.87 11.93 67.81
CA PRO A 16 41.65 13.06 66.89
C PRO A 16 42.96 13.72 66.42
N ASP A 17 44.07 13.54 67.14
CA ASP A 17 45.41 13.94 66.71
C ASP A 17 45.86 13.26 65.40
N ALA A 18 45.39 12.03 65.16
CA ALA A 18 45.65 11.28 63.94
C ALA A 18 44.91 11.83 62.71
N ALA A 19 43.98 12.78 62.88
CA ALA A 19 43.29 13.44 61.75
C ALA A 19 44.25 14.31 60.89
N SER A 20 45.51 14.47 61.28
CA SER A 20 46.57 15.10 60.49
C SER A 20 47.46 14.10 59.72
N ALA A 21 47.27 12.79 59.93
CA ALA A 21 48.09 11.76 59.32
C ALA A 21 48.05 11.81 57.79
N SER A 22 49.16 11.47 57.15
CA SER A 22 49.28 11.45 55.69
C SER A 22 49.92 10.13 55.26
N PRO A 23 49.52 9.56 54.11
CA PRO A 23 50.13 8.34 53.61
C PRO A 23 51.52 8.68 53.06
N ALA A 24 52.45 7.72 53.10
CA ALA A 24 53.77 7.90 52.50
C ALA A 24 53.75 7.78 50.96
N VAL A 25 52.73 7.13 50.39
CA VAL A 25 52.49 7.07 48.95
C VAL A 25 51.72 8.31 48.49
N PRO A 26 52.18 9.05 47.46
CA PRO A 26 51.44 10.18 46.91
C PRO A 26 50.05 9.77 46.41
N LEU A 27 49.01 10.51 46.80
CA LEU A 27 47.62 10.25 46.39
C LEU A 27 47.37 10.36 44.88
N THR A 28 48.33 10.90 44.11
CA THR A 28 48.32 10.95 42.65
C THR A 28 48.72 9.62 41.99
N HIS A 29 49.17 8.63 42.77
CA HIS A 29 49.54 7.32 42.24
C HIS A 29 48.33 6.61 41.62
N PRO A 30 48.46 5.94 40.45
CA PRO A 30 47.33 5.31 39.74
C PRO A 30 46.50 4.33 40.58
N ALA A 31 47.13 3.62 41.51
CA ALA A 31 46.45 2.71 42.44
C ALA A 31 45.33 3.37 43.28
N PHE A 32 45.37 4.70 43.46
CA PHE A 32 44.34 5.46 44.16
C PHE A 32 43.14 5.86 43.29
N GLY A 33 43.08 5.39 42.04
CA GLY A 33 41.88 5.52 41.20
C GLY A 33 40.67 4.75 41.76
N LEU A 34 40.90 3.72 42.59
CA LEU A 34 39.84 2.97 43.27
C LEU A 34 39.53 3.57 44.65
N THR A 35 38.24 3.80 44.91
CA THR A 35 37.74 4.34 46.19
C THR A 35 38.23 3.54 47.40
N LEU A 36 38.23 2.22 47.30
CA LEU A 36 38.63 1.32 48.39
C LEU A 36 40.12 1.46 48.72
N THR A 37 40.99 1.62 47.73
CA THR A 37 42.44 1.80 47.97
C THR A 37 42.76 3.11 48.69
N VAL A 38 41.98 4.16 48.43
CA VAL A 38 42.10 5.43 49.16
C VAL A 38 41.67 5.29 50.62
N GLN A 39 40.59 4.55 50.89
CA GLN A 39 40.16 4.26 52.26
C GLN A 39 41.18 3.40 53.02
N MET A 40 41.75 2.38 52.37
CA MET A 40 42.84 1.57 52.94
C MET A 40 44.04 2.43 53.31
N ALA A 41 44.48 3.35 52.44
CA ALA A 41 45.58 4.26 52.75
C ALA A 41 45.28 5.20 53.92
N ALA A 42 44.02 5.65 54.06
CA ALA A 42 43.61 6.48 55.19
C ALA A 42 43.67 5.69 56.50
N LEU A 43 43.18 4.44 56.50
CA LEU A 43 43.28 3.54 57.64
C LEU A 43 44.74 3.27 58.02
N VAL A 44 45.61 2.94 57.05
CA VAL A 44 47.04 2.72 57.28
C VAL A 44 47.70 3.97 57.86
N ALA A 45 47.39 5.15 57.34
CA ALA A 45 47.97 6.41 57.82
C ALA A 45 47.59 6.69 59.29
N VAL A 46 46.32 6.47 59.67
CA VAL A 46 45.84 6.65 61.04
C VAL A 46 46.42 5.58 61.96
N ASP A 47 46.30 4.30 61.61
CA ASP A 47 46.76 3.18 62.43
C ASP A 47 48.29 3.25 62.68
N ALA A 48 49.08 3.55 61.65
CA ALA A 48 50.52 3.71 61.79
C ALA A 48 50.90 4.90 62.68
N HIS A 49 50.12 6.00 62.62
CA HIS A 49 50.32 7.15 63.51
C HIS A 49 49.99 6.80 64.97
N VAL A 50 48.85 6.13 65.20
CA VAL A 50 48.39 5.73 66.55
C VAL A 50 49.36 4.76 67.21
N HIS A 51 49.92 3.82 66.44
CA HIS A 51 50.80 2.76 66.93
C HIS A 51 52.30 3.02 66.70
N ALA A 52 52.67 4.21 66.21
CA ALA A 52 54.04 4.59 65.88
C ALA A 52 54.77 3.58 64.97
N ARG A 53 54.05 3.02 63.99
CA ARG A 53 54.60 2.07 63.01
C ARG A 53 55.13 2.80 61.77
N THR A 54 56.06 2.17 61.07
CA THR A 54 56.62 2.73 59.83
C THR A 54 55.58 2.70 58.71
N LEU A 55 55.37 3.82 58.03
CA LEU A 55 54.45 3.90 56.89
C LEU A 55 54.99 3.14 55.67
N PRO A 56 54.17 2.30 55.01
CA PRO A 56 54.53 1.65 53.76
C PRO A 56 54.77 2.66 52.64
N ARG A 57 55.76 2.41 51.78
CA ARG A 57 56.21 3.33 50.72
C ARG A 57 55.60 3.07 49.35
N ASP A 58 54.81 2.02 49.22
CA ASP A 58 54.12 1.65 47.99
C ASP A 58 52.75 1.00 48.30
N PRO A 59 51.86 0.88 47.30
CA PRO A 59 50.53 0.30 47.51
C PRO A 59 50.49 -1.16 47.92
N ALA A 60 51.47 -1.97 47.53
CA ALA A 60 51.53 -3.37 47.93
C ALA A 60 51.92 -3.50 49.40
N GLY A 61 52.86 -2.66 49.87
CA GLY A 61 53.23 -2.54 51.26
C GLY A 61 52.07 -2.08 52.15
N MET A 62 51.16 -1.24 51.64
CA MET A 62 49.94 -0.87 52.39
C MET A 62 49.04 -2.07 52.67
N SER A 63 48.86 -2.95 51.68
CA SER A 63 48.08 -4.17 51.86
C SER A 63 48.79 -5.15 52.79
N ALA A 64 50.10 -5.35 52.60
CA ALA A 64 50.91 -6.19 53.50
C ALA A 64 50.84 -5.71 54.96
N TYR A 65 50.88 -4.39 55.20
CA TYR A 65 50.72 -3.81 56.53
C TYR A 65 49.37 -4.17 57.17
N LEU A 66 48.27 -4.06 56.41
CA LEU A 66 46.92 -4.37 56.91
C LEU A 66 46.76 -5.87 57.15
N LEU A 67 47.35 -6.72 56.30
CA LEU A 67 47.32 -8.17 56.48
C LEU A 67 48.18 -8.64 57.65
N GLU A 68 49.35 -8.02 57.88
CA GLU A 68 50.17 -8.28 59.08
C GLU A 68 49.42 -7.94 60.37
N ARG A 69 48.68 -6.82 60.37
CA ARG A 69 47.80 -6.45 61.48
C ARG A 69 46.72 -7.52 61.71
N GLU A 70 46.24 -8.16 60.66
CA GLU A 70 45.24 -9.21 60.76
C GLU A 70 45.82 -10.54 61.29
N HIS A 71 47.01 -10.92 60.84
CA HIS A 71 47.76 -12.01 61.44
C HIS A 71 48.08 -11.76 62.94
N GLU A 72 48.41 -10.51 63.30
CA GLU A 72 48.61 -10.11 64.70
C GLU A 72 47.32 -10.22 65.52
N ASN A 73 46.18 -9.85 64.94
CA ASN A 73 44.86 -10.03 65.56
C ASN A 73 44.56 -11.51 65.81
N TRP A 74 44.76 -12.40 64.83
CA TRP A 74 44.56 -13.85 65.00
C TRP A 74 45.48 -14.44 66.07
N ARG A 75 46.77 -14.03 66.09
CA ARG A 75 47.73 -14.43 67.13
C ARG A 75 47.28 -13.99 68.52
N ARG A 76 46.85 -12.73 68.65
CA ARG A 76 46.34 -12.16 69.90
C ARG A 76 45.10 -12.91 70.40
N LEU A 77 44.16 -13.27 69.53
CA LEU A 77 42.96 -14.02 69.91
C LEU A 77 43.31 -15.44 70.38
N TYR A 78 44.23 -16.11 69.69
CA TYR A 78 44.70 -17.45 70.04
C TYR A 78 45.48 -17.46 71.37
N GLU A 79 46.43 -16.53 71.56
CA GLU A 79 47.23 -16.46 72.80
C GLU A 79 46.38 -16.08 74.03
N ASN A 80 45.36 -15.22 73.84
CA ASN A 80 44.43 -14.84 74.91
C ASN A 80 43.37 -15.91 75.22
N ALA A 81 43.34 -17.04 74.51
CA ALA A 81 42.53 -18.20 74.88
C ALA A 81 42.88 -18.70 76.29
N ALA A 82 44.15 -18.56 76.69
CA ALA A 82 44.62 -18.87 78.05
C ALA A 82 44.02 -17.96 79.14
N ALA A 83 43.44 -16.82 78.78
CA ALA A 83 42.76 -15.87 79.67
C ALA A 83 41.23 -16.08 79.75
N GLY A 84 40.70 -17.19 79.22
CA GLY A 84 39.29 -17.57 79.32
C GLY A 84 38.42 -17.25 78.10
N LEU A 85 39.02 -16.83 76.98
CA LEU A 85 38.31 -16.70 75.69
C LEU A 85 38.12 -18.09 75.05
N ASP A 86 36.90 -18.41 74.61
CA ASP A 86 36.55 -19.68 73.96
C ASP A 86 37.06 -19.77 72.50
N PHE A 87 38.29 -19.34 72.21
CA PHE A 87 38.88 -19.32 70.86
C PHE A 87 40.02 -20.33 70.77
N ARG A 88 40.00 -21.26 69.82
CA ARG A 88 40.95 -22.39 69.79
C ARG A 88 41.71 -22.55 68.49
N THR A 89 41.37 -21.75 67.48
CA THR A 89 41.95 -21.84 66.14
C THR A 89 43.35 -21.20 66.10
N PRO A 90 44.42 -21.96 65.80
CA PRO A 90 45.76 -21.40 65.59
C PRO A 90 45.81 -20.34 64.48
N PRO A 91 46.75 -19.37 64.51
CA PRO A 91 46.81 -18.31 63.50
C PRO A 91 46.97 -18.81 62.06
N ASP A 92 47.75 -19.88 61.85
CA ASP A 92 47.98 -20.46 60.52
C ASP A 92 46.72 -21.18 59.99
N ASP A 93 45.98 -21.85 60.87
CA ASP A 93 44.68 -22.45 60.53
C ASP A 93 43.65 -21.35 60.24
N MET A 94 43.64 -20.26 61.01
CA MET A 94 42.75 -19.12 60.74
C MET A 94 43.08 -18.45 59.41
N ALA A 95 44.37 -18.32 59.06
CA ALA A 95 44.80 -17.82 57.75
C ALA A 95 44.26 -18.71 56.62
N SER A 96 44.33 -20.04 56.79
CA SER A 96 43.78 -21.02 55.84
C SER A 96 42.27 -20.91 55.70
N VAL A 97 41.54 -20.77 56.80
CA VAL A 97 40.08 -20.57 56.79
C VAL A 97 39.71 -19.23 56.13
N ALA A 98 40.42 -18.14 56.44
CA ALA A 98 40.21 -16.83 55.82
C ALA A 98 40.52 -16.83 54.32
N PHE A 99 41.50 -17.64 53.87
CA PHE A 99 41.83 -17.79 52.45
C PHE A 99 40.71 -18.52 51.71
N VAL A 100 40.19 -19.61 52.29
CA VAL A 100 39.01 -20.29 51.75
C VAL A 100 37.80 -19.36 51.75
N ALA A 101 37.54 -18.64 52.84
CA ALA A 101 36.46 -17.67 52.94
C ALA A 101 36.55 -16.58 51.86
N THR A 102 37.76 -16.12 51.56
CA THR A 102 38.00 -15.12 50.51
C THR A 102 37.58 -15.65 49.14
N LEU A 103 37.95 -16.89 48.80
CA LEU A 103 37.58 -17.53 47.53
C LEU A 103 36.08 -17.88 47.46
N THR A 104 35.52 -18.48 48.50
CA THR A 104 34.15 -19.02 48.46
C THR A 104 33.08 -17.99 48.82
N GLY A 105 33.43 -17.00 49.64
CA GLY A 105 32.49 -16.06 50.23
C GLY A 105 31.55 -16.68 51.27
N ALA A 106 30.67 -15.84 51.82
CA ALA A 106 29.71 -16.23 52.83
C ALA A 106 28.80 -17.36 52.32
N SER A 107 28.73 -18.45 53.08
CA SER A 107 28.10 -19.71 52.66
C SER A 107 27.34 -20.37 53.81
N THR A 108 26.43 -21.29 53.49
CA THR A 108 25.77 -22.11 54.52
C THR A 108 26.81 -22.94 55.27
N TRP A 109 26.50 -23.32 56.52
CA TRP A 109 27.38 -24.16 57.33
C TRP A 109 27.83 -25.46 56.64
N GLU A 110 26.94 -26.10 55.88
CA GLU A 110 27.23 -27.33 55.15
C GLU A 110 28.18 -27.11 53.96
N ALA A 111 27.90 -26.07 53.17
CA ALA A 111 28.76 -25.69 52.05
C ALA A 111 30.15 -25.24 52.52
N ALA A 112 30.20 -24.47 53.61
CA ALA A 112 31.43 -24.01 54.23
C ALA A 112 32.26 -25.16 54.80
N ALA A 113 31.63 -26.13 55.47
CA ALA A 113 32.30 -27.32 55.96
C ALA A 113 32.90 -28.13 54.81
N SER A 114 32.12 -28.31 53.74
CA SER A 114 32.56 -28.98 52.51
C SER A 114 33.74 -28.25 51.85
N ALA A 115 33.71 -26.91 51.81
CA ALA A 115 34.79 -26.10 51.27
C ALA A 115 36.10 -26.25 52.07
N LEU A 116 36.04 -26.20 53.39
CA LEU A 116 37.23 -26.40 54.25
C LEU A 116 37.81 -27.81 54.11
N GLN A 117 36.96 -28.83 53.99
CA GLN A 117 37.40 -30.21 53.75
C GLN A 117 38.06 -30.35 52.37
N ARG A 118 37.45 -29.80 51.30
CA ARG A 118 38.02 -29.83 49.95
C ARG A 118 39.36 -29.10 49.86
N ALA A 119 39.48 -27.96 50.55
CA ALA A 119 40.72 -27.20 50.63
C ALA A 119 41.81 -27.87 51.47
N GLY A 120 41.51 -28.98 52.15
CA GLY A 120 42.47 -29.70 53.00
C GLY A 120 42.78 -28.99 54.32
N VAL A 121 41.90 -28.10 54.78
CA VAL A 121 42.10 -27.35 56.04
C VAL A 121 41.86 -28.23 57.26
N ALA A 122 40.79 -29.04 57.24
CA ALA A 122 40.51 -30.03 58.28
C ALA A 122 39.48 -31.08 57.81
N ASP A 123 39.68 -32.35 58.18
CA ASP A 123 38.76 -33.45 57.83
C ASP A 123 37.70 -33.73 58.90
N ALA A 124 38.09 -33.68 60.17
CA ALA A 124 37.24 -34.10 61.28
C ALA A 124 36.06 -33.12 61.48
N PRO A 125 34.79 -33.58 61.48
CA PRO A 125 33.62 -32.70 61.56
C PRO A 125 33.60 -31.78 62.79
N GLY A 126 34.12 -32.26 63.93
CA GLY A 126 34.24 -31.47 65.15
C GLY A 126 35.23 -30.31 65.01
N THR A 127 36.37 -30.55 64.36
CA THR A 127 37.40 -29.53 64.08
C THR A 127 36.87 -28.50 63.10
N VAL A 128 36.26 -28.93 61.98
CA VAL A 128 35.66 -28.04 60.98
C VAL A 128 34.63 -27.11 61.61
N ARG A 129 33.74 -27.64 62.46
CA ARG A 129 32.74 -26.83 63.16
C ARG A 129 33.38 -25.81 64.10
N SER A 130 34.47 -26.16 64.78
CA SER A 130 35.22 -25.24 65.65
C SER A 130 35.86 -24.10 64.84
N LEU A 131 36.52 -24.43 63.72
CA LEU A 131 37.15 -23.46 62.82
C LEU A 131 36.13 -22.45 62.29
N LEU A 132 34.99 -22.92 61.80
CA LEU A 132 33.92 -22.06 61.29
C LEU A 132 33.32 -21.15 62.38
N ARG A 133 33.18 -21.66 63.60
CA ARG A 133 32.65 -20.88 64.74
C ARG A 133 33.62 -19.79 65.18
N ASP A 134 34.91 -20.11 65.25
CA ASP A 134 35.94 -19.13 65.59
C ASP A 134 36.08 -18.09 64.48
N HIS A 135 36.08 -18.51 63.22
CA HIS A 135 36.08 -17.59 62.08
C HIS A 135 34.90 -16.63 62.12
N ALA A 136 33.66 -17.12 62.36
CA ALA A 136 32.47 -16.29 62.46
C ALA A 136 32.47 -15.31 63.65
N ARG A 137 33.42 -15.43 64.60
CA ARG A 137 33.65 -14.42 65.64
C ARG A 137 34.63 -13.35 65.21
N VAL A 138 35.64 -13.71 64.41
CA VAL A 138 36.60 -12.74 63.84
C VAL A 138 35.94 -11.93 62.73
N TYR A 139 35.18 -12.61 61.87
CA TYR A 139 34.43 -12.04 60.76
C TYR A 139 32.95 -12.38 60.93
N PRO A 140 32.21 -11.58 61.71
CA PRO A 140 30.78 -11.79 61.92
C PRO A 140 30.02 -11.74 60.59
N PRO A 141 29.22 -12.78 60.27
CA PRO A 141 28.51 -12.83 59.02
C PRO A 141 27.37 -11.81 59.01
N VAL A 142 27.10 -11.21 57.85
CA VAL A 142 25.96 -10.29 57.68
C VAL A 142 24.62 -11.03 57.86
N ASP A 143 24.52 -12.25 57.31
CA ASP A 143 23.42 -13.17 57.57
C ASP A 143 23.84 -14.20 58.64
N PRO A 144 23.19 -14.23 59.82
CA PRO A 144 23.49 -15.19 60.90
C PRO A 144 23.40 -16.67 60.50
N ARG A 145 22.76 -17.00 59.37
CA ARG A 145 22.65 -18.36 58.82
C ARG A 145 23.90 -18.81 58.04
N THR A 146 24.82 -17.89 57.78
CA THR A 146 26.02 -18.11 56.97
C THR A 146 27.29 -18.04 57.82
N VAL A 147 28.39 -18.54 57.27
CA VAL A 147 29.76 -18.48 57.80
C VAL A 147 30.73 -18.25 56.63
N LEU A 148 32.04 -18.14 56.90
CA LEU A 148 33.06 -17.80 55.90
C LEU A 148 32.85 -16.41 55.25
N GLU A 149 32.49 -15.42 56.07
CA GLU A 149 32.51 -14.02 55.64
C GLU A 149 33.93 -13.64 55.17
N PRO A 150 34.11 -13.13 53.94
CA PRO A 150 35.43 -12.85 53.37
C PRO A 150 36.09 -11.64 54.04
N LEU A 151 37.39 -11.48 53.76
CA LEU A 151 38.11 -10.28 54.16
C LEU A 151 37.61 -9.06 53.36
N TYR A 152 37.31 -7.96 54.05
CA TYR A 152 36.91 -6.70 53.40
C TYR A 152 37.93 -5.58 53.61
N PRO A 153 38.02 -4.64 52.65
CA PRO A 153 37.32 -4.61 51.36
C PRO A 153 37.83 -5.69 50.39
N ASP A 154 37.08 -6.00 49.32
CA ASP A 154 37.47 -7.02 48.33
C ASP A 154 38.89 -6.80 47.79
N ARG A 155 39.32 -5.54 47.67
CA ARG A 155 40.69 -5.19 47.29
C ARG A 155 41.76 -5.74 48.24
N LEU A 156 41.51 -5.73 49.54
CA LEU A 156 42.42 -6.33 50.53
C LEU A 156 42.36 -7.87 50.44
N ALA A 157 41.19 -8.43 50.12
CA ALA A 157 41.02 -9.87 49.89
C ALA A 157 41.80 -10.37 48.66
N GLU A 158 41.75 -9.64 47.53
CA GLU A 158 42.58 -9.90 46.34
C GLU A 158 44.07 -9.92 46.68
N ASP A 159 44.52 -8.89 47.43
CA ASP A 159 45.90 -8.78 47.86
C ASP A 159 46.28 -9.88 48.87
N PHE A 160 45.35 -10.32 49.72
CA PHE A 160 45.56 -11.46 50.61
C PHE A 160 45.82 -12.74 49.84
N LEU A 161 45.02 -13.03 48.81
CA LEU A 161 45.26 -14.18 47.94
C LEU A 161 46.65 -14.09 47.29
N ALA A 162 46.96 -12.92 46.72
CA ALA A 162 48.21 -12.69 46.02
C ALA A 162 49.45 -12.81 46.91
N LEU A 163 49.39 -12.28 48.14
CA LEU A 163 50.52 -12.29 49.06
C LEU A 163 50.66 -13.61 49.83
N THR A 164 49.60 -14.40 49.91
CA THR A 164 49.68 -15.76 50.49
C THR A 164 50.26 -16.75 49.48
N VAL A 165 49.99 -16.59 48.18
CA VAL A 165 50.57 -17.45 47.12
C VAL A 165 52.02 -17.06 46.82
N PRO A 166 52.97 -18.02 46.74
CA PRO A 166 54.37 -17.74 46.42
C PRO A 166 54.55 -16.98 45.10
N GLY A 167 55.59 -16.13 45.00
CA GLY A 167 55.96 -15.43 43.75
C GLY A 167 55.74 -13.92 43.73
N HIS A 168 55.13 -13.35 44.77
CA HIS A 168 55.07 -11.89 44.93
C HIS A 168 56.44 -11.28 45.27
N THR A 169 56.63 -10.00 44.97
CA THR A 169 57.88 -9.27 45.21
C THR A 169 57.88 -8.45 46.50
N VAL A 170 56.77 -8.44 47.25
CA VAL A 170 56.65 -7.69 48.52
C VAL A 170 57.61 -8.22 49.58
N THR A 171 58.49 -7.35 50.06
CA THR A 171 59.46 -7.68 51.10
C THR A 171 58.82 -7.63 52.49
N GLY A 172 59.12 -8.63 53.33
CA GLY A 172 58.68 -8.66 54.74
C GLY A 172 57.39 -9.44 54.99
N TYR A 173 56.60 -9.70 53.94
CA TYR A 173 55.42 -10.56 54.00
C TYR A 173 55.78 -11.97 53.54
N ARG A 174 55.34 -13.00 54.28
CA ARG A 174 55.64 -14.41 53.97
C ARG A 174 54.49 -15.03 53.19
N ALA A 175 54.81 -15.63 52.04
CA ALA A 175 53.91 -16.52 51.31
C ALA A 175 53.98 -17.97 51.84
N ASP A 176 52.93 -18.74 51.61
CA ASP A 176 52.82 -20.13 52.02
C ASP A 176 52.46 -21.07 50.86
N ALA A 177 53.25 -22.13 50.70
CA ALA A 177 53.16 -23.04 49.55
C ALA A 177 51.84 -23.83 49.47
N TRP A 178 51.10 -23.99 50.58
CA TRP A 178 49.82 -24.70 50.58
C TRP A 178 48.75 -23.95 49.76
N ALA A 179 48.85 -22.61 49.67
CA ALA A 179 47.83 -21.77 49.05
C ALA A 179 47.68 -21.99 47.54
N THR A 180 48.77 -22.36 46.83
CA THR A 180 48.76 -22.57 45.37
C THR A 180 47.76 -23.66 44.94
N GLY A 181 47.57 -24.71 45.76
CA GLY A 181 46.71 -25.84 45.42
C GLY A 181 45.23 -25.66 45.77
N VAL A 182 44.88 -24.67 46.61
CA VAL A 182 43.55 -24.55 47.21
C VAL A 182 42.47 -24.25 46.17
N ALA A 183 42.72 -23.32 45.25
CA ALA A 183 41.75 -22.97 44.21
C ALA A 183 41.40 -24.18 43.34
N LYS A 184 42.41 -24.96 42.93
CA LYS A 184 42.20 -26.21 42.18
C LYS A 184 41.38 -27.20 42.99
N ALA A 185 41.75 -27.46 44.24
CA ALA A 185 41.05 -28.40 45.11
C ALA A 185 39.58 -28.02 45.36
N LEU A 186 39.29 -26.72 45.47
CA LEU A 186 37.93 -26.19 45.63
C LEU A 186 37.10 -26.32 44.35
N LEU A 187 37.69 -26.00 43.19
CA LEU A 187 36.96 -25.81 41.92
C LEU A 187 36.83 -27.06 41.06
N THR A 188 37.68 -28.07 41.25
CA THR A 188 37.63 -29.31 40.44
C THR A 188 36.91 -30.46 41.16
N ALA A 189 36.42 -30.24 42.38
CA ALA A 189 35.71 -31.26 43.15
C ALA A 189 34.26 -31.45 42.64
N PRO A 190 33.64 -32.63 42.83
CA PRO A 190 32.23 -32.83 42.51
C PRO A 190 31.32 -31.80 43.21
N GLY A 191 30.45 -31.13 42.44
CA GLY A 191 29.56 -30.09 42.96
C GLY A 191 30.27 -28.77 43.30
N ALA A 192 31.45 -28.50 42.74
CA ALA A 192 32.18 -27.25 42.91
C ALA A 192 31.69 -26.08 42.03
N ALA A 193 30.86 -26.35 41.01
CA ALA A 193 30.40 -25.34 40.06
C ALA A 193 29.79 -24.10 40.73
N ALA A 194 29.09 -24.26 41.86
CA ALA A 194 28.50 -23.16 42.62
C ALA A 194 29.54 -22.18 43.23
N LEU A 195 30.79 -22.61 43.41
CA LEU A 195 31.89 -21.79 43.94
C LEU A 195 32.65 -21.03 42.85
N ALA A 196 32.52 -21.46 41.60
CA ALA A 196 33.30 -20.94 40.48
C ALA A 196 33.06 -19.44 40.20
N PRO A 197 31.82 -18.91 40.18
CA PRO A 197 31.59 -17.51 39.82
C PRO A 197 32.37 -16.51 40.66
N ARG A 198 32.34 -16.65 42.00
CA ARG A 198 33.11 -15.79 42.90
C ARG A 198 34.60 -16.08 42.81
N SER A 199 34.98 -17.35 42.98
CA SER A 199 36.39 -17.74 43.11
C SER A 199 37.20 -17.34 41.88
N VAL A 200 36.70 -17.65 40.68
CA VAL A 200 37.41 -17.38 39.42
C VAL A 200 37.41 -15.89 39.11
N THR A 201 36.31 -15.17 39.32
CA THR A 201 36.26 -13.72 39.10
C THR A 201 37.23 -12.98 40.01
N LEU A 202 37.29 -13.35 41.30
CA LEU A 202 38.21 -12.77 42.27
C LEU A 202 39.67 -13.10 41.93
N LEU A 203 39.96 -14.37 41.60
CA LEU A 203 41.30 -14.79 41.16
C LEU A 203 41.74 -14.06 39.89
N ALA A 204 40.84 -13.89 38.91
CA ALA A 204 41.14 -13.16 37.68
C ALA A 204 41.41 -11.68 37.95
N SER A 205 40.60 -11.04 38.78
CA SER A 205 40.78 -9.63 39.19
C SER A 205 42.09 -9.43 39.97
N ALA A 206 42.42 -10.37 40.86
CA ALA A 206 43.70 -10.35 41.58
C ALA A 206 44.89 -10.59 40.64
N ALA A 207 44.76 -11.52 39.69
CA ALA A 207 45.80 -11.88 38.73
C ALA A 207 46.12 -10.75 37.73
N ASP A 208 45.16 -9.91 37.38
CA ASP A 208 45.37 -8.72 36.56
C ASP A 208 46.40 -7.75 37.19
N ARG A 209 46.36 -7.59 38.52
CA ARG A 209 47.36 -6.80 39.26
C ARG A 209 48.61 -7.61 39.61
N TRP A 210 48.44 -8.90 39.90
CA TRP A 210 49.47 -9.79 40.42
C TRP A 210 49.74 -10.94 39.45
N PRO A 211 50.63 -10.76 38.44
CA PRO A 211 50.83 -11.73 37.37
C PRO A 211 51.19 -13.14 37.84
N HIS A 212 51.87 -13.27 38.99
CA HIS A 212 52.23 -14.58 39.55
C HIS A 212 51.02 -15.43 39.94
N LEU A 213 49.88 -14.82 40.30
CA LEU A 213 48.63 -15.55 40.53
C LEU A 213 48.08 -16.15 39.24
N ALA A 214 48.17 -15.41 38.13
CA ALA A 214 47.81 -15.92 36.82
C ALA A 214 48.70 -17.12 36.47
N GLU A 215 50.02 -16.95 36.56
CA GLU A 215 51.01 -17.97 36.18
C GLU A 215 50.94 -19.25 37.04
N GLN A 216 50.74 -19.11 38.36
CA GLN A 216 50.87 -20.23 39.29
C GLN A 216 49.54 -20.88 39.67
N VAL A 217 48.42 -20.16 39.57
CA VAL A 217 47.11 -20.66 40.03
C VAL A 217 46.11 -20.72 38.89
N LEU A 218 45.77 -19.58 38.28
CA LEU A 218 44.63 -19.48 37.36
C LEU A 218 44.93 -20.15 36.01
N HIS A 219 46.04 -19.83 35.35
CA HIS A 219 46.38 -20.38 34.05
C HIS A 219 46.57 -21.91 34.05
N PRO A 220 47.32 -22.52 35.01
CA PRO A 220 47.40 -23.98 35.10
C PRO A 220 46.04 -24.64 35.33
N LEU A 221 45.20 -24.05 36.20
CA LEU A 221 43.85 -24.53 36.44
C LEU A 221 43.01 -24.53 35.14
N LEU A 222 43.02 -23.43 34.39
CA LEU A 222 42.22 -23.30 33.17
C LEU A 222 42.72 -24.15 32.00
N ARG A 223 44.03 -24.45 31.92
CA ARG A 223 44.57 -25.37 30.91
C ARG A 223 44.11 -26.81 31.17
N GLU A 224 44.09 -27.24 32.43
CA GLU A 224 43.69 -28.60 32.80
C GLU A 224 42.18 -28.76 32.91
N HIS A 225 41.48 -27.73 33.39
CA HIS A 225 40.05 -27.72 33.71
C HIS A 225 39.33 -26.48 33.14
N PRO A 226 39.29 -26.32 31.79
CA PRO A 226 38.67 -25.17 31.15
C PRO A 226 37.17 -25.02 31.44
N GLU A 227 36.48 -26.11 31.81
CA GLU A 227 35.07 -26.11 32.23
C GLU A 227 34.80 -25.20 33.43
N VAL A 228 35.80 -24.99 34.29
CA VAL A 228 35.71 -24.12 35.47
C VAL A 228 35.45 -22.66 35.07
N ALA A 229 35.98 -22.20 33.93
CA ALA A 229 35.69 -20.87 33.42
C ALA A 229 34.23 -20.73 32.96
N LEU A 230 33.63 -21.82 32.45
CA LEU A 230 32.22 -21.83 32.03
C LEU A 230 31.30 -21.86 33.25
N ASP A 231 31.63 -22.65 34.27
CA ASP A 231 30.89 -22.67 35.54
C ASP A 231 30.94 -21.31 36.25
N ALA A 232 32.01 -20.55 36.04
CA ALA A 232 32.16 -19.22 36.60
C ALA A 232 31.33 -18.12 35.88
N GLY A 233 30.84 -18.38 34.68
CA GLY A 233 29.95 -17.48 33.94
C GLY A 233 30.65 -16.34 33.19
N SER A 234 29.85 -15.47 32.54
CA SER A 234 30.36 -14.42 31.65
C SER A 234 31.32 -13.41 32.30
N ALA A 235 31.07 -13.01 33.54
CA ALA A 235 31.92 -12.04 34.24
C ALA A 235 33.35 -12.57 34.42
N ALA A 236 33.49 -13.83 34.83
CA ALA A 236 34.77 -14.49 34.96
C ALA A 236 35.47 -14.66 33.61
N LEU A 237 34.75 -15.10 32.57
CA LEU A 237 35.29 -15.22 31.21
C LEU A 237 35.84 -13.89 30.70
N ALA A 238 35.11 -12.78 30.89
CA ALA A 238 35.56 -11.45 30.53
C ALA A 238 36.80 -11.03 31.35
N ALA A 239 36.80 -11.25 32.66
CA ALA A 239 37.93 -10.94 33.54
C ALA A 239 39.19 -11.73 33.14
N ILE A 240 39.06 -13.03 32.85
CA ILE A 240 40.17 -13.87 32.34
C ILE A 240 40.76 -13.27 31.06
N THR A 241 39.92 -12.83 30.12
CA THR A 241 40.41 -12.27 28.85
C THR A 241 41.12 -10.92 28.98
N ALA A 242 40.90 -10.21 30.09
CA ALA A 242 41.52 -8.92 30.36
C ALA A 242 42.94 -9.07 30.92
N ILE A 243 43.29 -10.21 31.51
CA ILE A 243 44.62 -10.45 32.10
C ILE A 243 45.70 -10.43 31.01
N ASP A 244 46.68 -9.57 31.21
CA ASP A 244 47.89 -9.55 30.39
C ASP A 244 48.70 -10.83 30.61
N GLY A 245 48.87 -11.62 29.54
CA GLY A 245 49.55 -12.91 29.59
C GLY A 245 48.62 -14.13 29.49
N THR A 246 47.29 -13.98 29.47
CA THR A 246 46.39 -15.06 29.06
C THR A 246 46.63 -15.40 27.59
N ASP A 247 47.18 -16.59 27.36
CA ASP A 247 47.63 -17.03 26.04
C ASP A 247 46.51 -17.67 25.19
N ARG A 248 46.86 -17.95 23.95
CA ARG A 248 45.98 -18.58 22.97
C ARG A 248 45.51 -19.97 23.40
N GLU A 249 46.36 -20.77 24.04
CA GLU A 249 46.07 -22.17 24.39
C GLU A 249 44.92 -22.25 25.42
N ILE A 250 44.93 -21.37 26.42
CA ILE A 250 43.88 -21.27 27.43
C ILE A 250 42.54 -20.91 26.77
N LEU A 251 42.54 -19.88 25.91
CA LEU A 251 41.32 -19.42 25.26
C LEU A 251 40.75 -20.46 24.29
N GLU A 252 41.60 -21.19 23.56
CA GLU A 252 41.19 -22.32 22.71
C GLU A 252 40.63 -23.48 23.55
N ALA A 253 41.21 -23.77 24.73
CA ALA A 253 40.69 -24.77 25.65
C ALA A 253 39.30 -24.41 26.17
N ILE A 254 39.06 -23.14 26.52
CA ILE A 254 37.75 -22.63 26.94
C ILE A 254 36.72 -22.75 25.79
N GLU A 255 37.06 -22.35 24.57
CA GLU A 255 36.16 -22.47 23.42
C GLU A 255 35.82 -23.93 23.09
N ARG A 256 36.79 -24.84 23.19
CA ARG A 256 36.56 -26.28 23.02
C ARG A 256 35.61 -26.82 24.09
N ALA A 257 35.85 -26.50 25.36
CA ALA A 257 34.96 -26.89 26.46
C ALA A 257 33.54 -26.32 26.27
N ALA A 258 33.43 -25.08 25.79
CA ALA A 258 32.14 -24.45 25.50
C ALA A 258 31.40 -25.19 24.36
N PHE A 259 32.12 -25.58 23.30
CA PHE A 259 31.54 -26.35 22.21
C PHE A 259 31.08 -27.73 22.67
N GLU A 260 31.87 -28.43 23.49
CA GLU A 260 31.52 -29.75 24.04
C GLU A 260 30.30 -29.69 24.97
N ARG A 261 30.21 -28.67 25.84
CA ARG A 261 29.09 -28.48 26.76
C ARG A 261 27.80 -28.05 26.05
N LEU A 262 27.90 -27.12 25.10
CA LEU A 262 26.73 -26.47 24.50
C LEU A 262 26.31 -27.09 23.17
N GLY A 263 27.16 -27.90 22.52
CA GLY A 263 26.89 -28.44 21.20
C GLY A 263 26.62 -27.37 20.13
N GLY A 264 27.20 -26.17 20.31
CA GLY A 264 26.99 -25.00 19.44
C GLY A 264 25.72 -24.18 19.73
N MET A 265 24.87 -24.58 20.69
CA MET A 265 23.67 -23.82 21.07
C MET A 265 24.03 -22.47 21.74
N PRO A 266 23.16 -21.44 21.62
CA PRO A 266 23.30 -20.20 22.38
C PRO A 266 23.05 -20.44 23.87
N HIS A 267 23.64 -19.61 24.73
CA HIS A 267 23.51 -19.69 26.18
C HIS A 267 23.59 -18.29 26.78
N VAL A 268 22.45 -17.77 27.28
CA VAL A 268 22.33 -16.36 27.65
C VAL A 268 23.38 -15.90 28.68
N ASP A 269 23.70 -16.74 29.67
CA ASP A 269 24.68 -16.38 30.72
C ASP A 269 26.15 -16.45 30.28
N LEU A 270 26.46 -17.07 29.13
CA LEU A 270 27.82 -17.32 28.68
C LEU A 270 28.18 -16.56 27.39
N ASP A 271 27.19 -16.20 26.58
CA ASP A 271 27.44 -15.63 25.24
C ASP A 271 28.24 -14.33 25.30
N ILE A 272 28.07 -13.49 26.33
CA ILE A 272 28.85 -12.26 26.51
C ILE A 272 30.32 -12.58 26.79
N GLY A 273 30.59 -13.45 27.76
CA GLY A 273 31.95 -13.86 28.12
C GLY A 273 32.65 -14.61 26.98
N LEU A 274 31.93 -15.52 26.30
CA LEU A 274 32.46 -16.25 25.15
C LEU A 274 32.71 -15.33 23.94
N ALA A 275 31.96 -14.24 23.78
CA ALA A 275 32.30 -13.21 22.80
C ALA A 275 33.61 -12.50 23.14
N ALA A 276 33.88 -12.21 24.42
CA ALA A 276 35.17 -11.65 24.85
C ALA A 276 36.33 -12.62 24.57
N VAL A 277 36.15 -13.91 24.87
CA VAL A 277 37.12 -14.98 24.56
C VAL A 277 37.41 -15.03 23.06
N ALA A 278 36.36 -15.06 22.23
CA ALA A 278 36.50 -15.12 20.77
C ALA A 278 37.22 -13.88 20.21
N VAL A 279 36.86 -12.68 20.67
CA VAL A 279 37.54 -11.43 20.27
C VAL A 279 39.01 -11.45 20.68
N ARG A 280 39.32 -11.90 21.90
CA ARG A 280 40.72 -12.01 22.36
C ARG A 280 41.51 -13.03 21.53
N LEU A 281 40.91 -14.17 21.17
CA LEU A 281 41.51 -15.14 20.24
C LEU A 281 41.85 -14.52 18.89
N ALA A 282 40.99 -13.63 18.36
CA ALA A 282 41.24 -12.95 17.09
C ALA A 282 42.49 -12.05 17.10
N ASN A 283 42.96 -11.62 18.28
CA ASN A 283 44.17 -10.82 18.41
C ASN A 283 45.45 -11.66 18.28
N PHE A 284 45.38 -12.98 18.46
CA PHE A 284 46.50 -13.91 18.28
C PHE A 284 46.66 -14.40 16.84
N VAL A 285 45.87 -13.86 15.90
CA VAL A 285 45.99 -14.20 14.49
C VAL A 285 47.29 -13.64 13.94
N GLU A 286 48.22 -14.53 13.61
CA GLU A 286 49.49 -14.13 13.00
C GLU A 286 49.29 -13.58 11.58
N PRO A 287 50.13 -12.62 11.13
CA PRO A 287 50.14 -12.16 9.76
C PRO A 287 50.30 -13.28 8.72
N GLY A 288 50.94 -14.40 9.09
CA GLY A 288 51.15 -15.59 8.24
C GLY A 288 50.05 -16.65 8.26
N ALA A 289 48.97 -16.49 9.04
CA ALA A 289 47.85 -17.42 9.04
C ALA A 289 47.17 -17.51 7.67
N SER A 290 46.67 -18.69 7.29
CA SER A 290 45.95 -18.85 6.01
C SER A 290 44.68 -18.00 6.00
N ASP A 291 44.33 -17.45 4.83
CA ASP A 291 43.10 -16.67 4.66
C ASP A 291 41.86 -17.45 5.10
N ALA A 292 41.80 -18.75 4.79
CA ALA A 292 40.71 -19.63 5.21
C ALA A 292 40.61 -19.75 6.74
N GLY A 293 41.75 -19.92 7.44
CA GLY A 293 41.77 -20.00 8.90
C GLY A 293 41.33 -18.69 9.56
N ARG A 294 41.81 -17.55 9.05
CA ARG A 294 41.39 -16.21 9.52
C ARG A 294 39.91 -15.97 9.31
N ALA A 295 39.42 -16.32 8.14
CA ALA A 295 38.03 -16.09 7.77
C ALA A 295 37.07 -16.96 8.62
N GLY A 296 37.42 -18.22 8.87
CA GLY A 296 36.67 -19.09 9.79
C GLY A 296 36.61 -18.53 11.21
N LEU A 297 37.73 -18.03 11.74
CA LEU A 297 37.76 -17.39 13.05
C LEU A 297 36.92 -16.12 13.10
N TYR A 298 37.04 -15.22 12.12
CA TYR A 298 36.23 -13.99 12.09
C TYR A 298 34.73 -14.28 11.98
N ARG A 299 34.33 -15.33 11.26
CA ARG A 299 32.93 -15.80 11.25
C ARG A 299 32.47 -16.25 12.64
N HIS A 300 33.29 -17.04 13.34
CA HIS A 300 33.00 -17.50 14.70
C HIS A 300 32.87 -16.33 15.68
N VAL A 301 33.79 -15.37 15.62
CA VAL A 301 33.75 -14.14 16.42
C VAL A 301 32.48 -13.34 16.15
N ALA A 302 32.11 -13.17 14.87
CA ALA A 302 30.89 -12.48 14.50
C ALA A 302 29.64 -13.19 15.05
N LEU A 303 29.60 -14.52 15.04
CA LEU A 303 28.49 -15.30 15.60
C LEU A 303 28.38 -15.12 17.11
N ARG A 304 29.50 -15.18 17.85
CA ARG A 304 29.54 -14.96 19.30
C ARG A 304 29.09 -13.55 19.66
N LEU A 305 29.62 -12.53 18.98
CA LEU A 305 29.22 -11.14 19.16
C LEU A 305 27.74 -10.90 18.85
N SER A 306 27.19 -11.57 17.83
CA SER A 306 25.75 -11.49 17.52
C SER A 306 24.90 -12.04 18.68
N ARG A 307 25.29 -13.16 19.29
CA ARG A 307 24.57 -13.73 20.45
C ARG A 307 24.68 -12.84 21.70
N ALA A 308 25.82 -12.20 21.88
CA ALA A 308 26.05 -11.19 22.91
C ALA A 308 25.36 -9.84 22.63
N GLY A 309 24.66 -9.68 21.49
CA GLY A 309 24.00 -8.42 21.11
C GLY A 309 24.95 -7.29 20.70
N ARG A 310 26.25 -7.57 20.50
CA ARG A 310 27.26 -6.58 20.11
C ARG A 310 27.30 -6.40 18.59
N TRP A 311 26.19 -5.90 18.03
CA TRP A 311 25.91 -5.90 16.58
C TRP A 311 26.93 -5.12 15.73
N ALA A 312 27.43 -3.98 16.23
CA ALA A 312 28.41 -3.16 15.49
C ALA A 312 29.75 -3.89 15.28
N GLU A 313 30.24 -4.56 16.31
CA GLU A 313 31.46 -5.38 16.22
C GLU A 313 31.21 -6.66 15.43
N ALA A 314 30.04 -7.30 15.64
CA ALA A 314 29.64 -8.46 14.85
C ALA A 314 29.64 -8.15 13.35
N LEU A 315 29.09 -7.01 12.95
CA LEU A 315 29.10 -6.54 11.56
C LEU A 315 30.53 -6.34 11.03
N THR A 316 31.42 -5.80 11.85
CA THR A 316 32.83 -5.59 11.48
C THR A 316 33.54 -6.91 11.19
N TYR A 317 33.43 -7.89 12.09
CA TYR A 317 34.05 -9.21 11.89
C TYR A 317 33.36 -10.01 10.79
N ALA A 318 32.04 -9.90 10.62
CA ALA A 318 31.32 -10.56 9.54
C ALA A 318 31.76 -10.07 8.15
N ARG A 319 31.99 -8.75 8.00
CA ARG A 319 32.55 -8.17 6.77
C ARG A 319 33.94 -8.72 6.49
N ARG A 320 34.84 -8.69 7.48
CA ARG A 320 36.21 -9.24 7.35
C ARG A 320 36.19 -10.73 6.97
N SER A 321 35.27 -11.51 7.52
CA SER A 321 35.09 -12.92 7.16
C SER A 321 34.68 -13.09 5.70
N VAL A 322 33.69 -12.32 5.22
CA VAL A 322 33.23 -12.40 3.82
C VAL A 322 34.30 -11.93 2.85
N ASP A 323 35.03 -10.86 3.18
CA ASP A 323 36.12 -10.32 2.35
C ASP A 323 37.22 -11.36 2.13
N LEU A 324 37.60 -12.12 3.16
CA LEU A 324 38.57 -13.21 3.03
C LEU A 324 38.01 -14.45 2.31
N HIS A 325 36.71 -14.73 2.44
CA HIS A 325 36.02 -15.80 1.68
C HIS A 325 35.69 -15.40 0.23
N SER A 326 35.93 -14.15 -0.18
CA SER A 326 35.72 -13.71 -1.56
C SER A 326 36.76 -14.31 -2.53
N HIS A 327 37.83 -14.90 -2.00
CA HIS A 327 38.82 -15.64 -2.76
C HIS A 327 38.26 -16.98 -3.31
N PRO A 328 38.48 -17.33 -4.59
CA PRO A 328 37.92 -18.55 -5.22
C PRO A 328 38.28 -19.89 -4.55
N ALA A 329 39.29 -19.90 -3.69
CA ALA A 329 39.80 -21.09 -3.02
C ALA A 329 39.05 -21.43 -1.71
N ALA A 330 38.16 -20.56 -1.21
CA ALA A 330 37.43 -20.82 0.02
C ALA A 330 36.30 -21.84 -0.20
N PRO A 331 36.11 -22.83 0.68
CA PRO A 331 35.04 -23.83 0.53
C PRO A 331 33.66 -23.16 0.43
N PRO A 332 32.78 -23.60 -0.50
CA PRO A 332 31.47 -22.97 -0.70
C PRO A 332 30.60 -22.94 0.57
N ARG A 333 30.71 -23.97 1.42
CA ARG A 333 29.99 -24.06 2.70
C ARG A 333 30.37 -22.95 3.68
N ASP A 334 31.67 -22.65 3.79
CA ASP A 334 32.16 -21.65 4.73
C ASP A 334 31.83 -20.23 4.25
N ARG A 335 31.91 -20.01 2.93
CA ARG A 335 31.45 -18.77 2.30
C ARG A 335 29.96 -18.53 2.50
N ALA A 336 29.12 -19.56 2.34
CA ALA A 336 27.68 -19.48 2.59
C ALA A 336 27.40 -19.13 4.07
N GLY A 337 28.10 -19.77 5.00
CA GLY A 337 27.99 -19.44 6.43
C GLY A 337 28.39 -18.00 6.76
N ALA A 338 29.48 -17.50 6.15
CA ALA A 338 29.93 -16.12 6.35
C ALA A 338 28.91 -15.09 5.83
N LEU A 339 28.32 -15.35 4.66
CA LEU A 339 27.26 -14.51 4.09
C LEU A 339 26.00 -14.50 4.96
N SER A 340 25.59 -15.65 5.51
CA SER A 340 24.46 -15.73 6.45
C SER A 340 24.71 -14.91 7.72
N THR A 341 25.90 -15.00 8.33
CA THR A 341 26.25 -14.19 9.52
C THR A 341 26.28 -12.70 9.20
N LEU A 342 26.82 -12.31 8.04
CA LEU A 342 26.82 -10.92 7.59
C LEU A 342 25.39 -10.40 7.34
N ALA A 343 24.52 -11.20 6.74
CA ALA A 343 23.12 -10.82 6.50
C ALA A 343 22.38 -10.53 7.81
N ILE A 344 22.60 -11.34 8.85
CA ILE A 344 22.01 -11.12 10.18
C ILE A 344 22.52 -9.80 10.76
N ALA A 345 23.84 -9.59 10.78
CA ALA A 345 24.43 -8.37 11.34
C ALA A 345 24.03 -7.09 10.58
N LEU A 346 23.89 -7.15 9.25
CA LEU A 346 23.43 -6.03 8.42
C LEU A 346 22.00 -5.61 8.74
N ALA A 347 21.11 -6.57 8.90
CA ALA A 347 19.72 -6.30 9.26
C ALA A 347 19.59 -5.69 10.66
N HIS A 348 20.38 -6.16 11.63
CA HIS A 348 20.48 -5.52 12.95
C HIS A 348 21.15 -4.13 12.91
N ALA A 349 21.79 -3.76 11.81
CA ALA A 349 22.27 -2.40 11.55
C ALA A 349 21.30 -1.58 10.69
N GLY A 350 20.07 -2.06 10.44
CA GLY A 350 19.04 -1.40 9.61
C GLY A 350 19.28 -1.44 8.10
N LYS A 351 20.28 -2.20 7.63
CA LYS A 351 20.64 -2.31 6.19
C LYS A 351 19.89 -3.46 5.52
N HIS A 352 18.56 -3.37 5.49
CA HIS A 352 17.68 -4.49 5.09
C HIS A 352 17.90 -4.97 3.64
N GLU A 353 18.06 -4.06 2.68
CA GLU A 353 18.34 -4.41 1.28
C GLU A 353 19.67 -5.15 1.11
N GLU A 354 20.75 -4.64 1.73
CA GLU A 354 22.06 -5.30 1.69
C GLU A 354 21.97 -6.68 2.39
N ALA A 355 21.25 -6.78 3.51
CA ALA A 355 21.05 -8.03 4.23
C ALA A 355 20.27 -9.08 3.39
N MET A 356 19.21 -8.65 2.70
CA MET A 356 18.45 -9.49 1.78
C MET A 356 19.35 -10.05 0.67
N GLU A 357 20.20 -9.21 0.08
CA GLU A 357 21.11 -9.65 -0.97
C GLU A 357 22.14 -10.67 -0.47
N ARG A 358 22.77 -10.43 0.70
CA ARG A 358 23.74 -11.38 1.25
C ARG A 358 23.10 -12.71 1.62
N SER A 359 21.89 -12.70 2.17
CA SER A 359 21.17 -13.94 2.51
C SER A 359 20.76 -14.72 1.26
N ARG A 360 20.35 -14.04 0.18
CA ARG A 360 20.08 -14.68 -1.12
C ARG A 360 21.30 -15.41 -1.68
N GLN A 361 22.47 -14.76 -1.62
CA GLN A 361 23.74 -15.36 -2.04
C GLN A 361 24.09 -16.60 -1.20
N ALA A 362 23.83 -16.57 0.10
CA ALA A 362 24.05 -17.73 0.98
C ALA A 362 23.11 -18.90 0.62
N VAL A 363 21.82 -18.64 0.37
CA VAL A 363 20.84 -19.65 -0.06
C VAL A 363 21.31 -20.33 -1.34
N ASN A 364 21.67 -19.57 -2.38
CA ASN A 364 22.11 -20.11 -3.67
C ASN A 364 23.33 -21.07 -3.53
N LEU A 365 24.27 -20.73 -2.63
CA LEU A 365 25.41 -21.60 -2.35
C LEU A 365 24.98 -22.90 -1.65
N TYR A 366 24.09 -22.81 -0.66
CA TYR A 366 23.57 -24.01 0.02
C TYR A 366 22.71 -24.89 -0.89
N GLU A 367 21.96 -24.32 -1.83
CA GLU A 367 21.23 -25.10 -2.85
C GLU A 367 22.18 -25.92 -3.73
N THR A 368 23.29 -25.31 -4.13
CA THR A 368 24.34 -26.00 -4.90
C THR A 368 24.95 -27.14 -4.10
N LEU A 369 25.19 -26.94 -2.80
CA LEU A 369 25.74 -27.96 -1.90
C LEU A 369 24.77 -29.12 -1.62
N VAL A 370 23.49 -28.80 -1.38
CA VAL A 370 22.43 -29.82 -1.20
C VAL A 370 22.28 -30.68 -2.45
N SER A 371 22.45 -30.10 -3.64
CA SER A 371 22.42 -30.87 -4.90
C SER A 371 23.54 -31.93 -4.98
N ALA A 372 24.66 -31.73 -4.27
CA ALA A 372 25.79 -32.64 -4.23
C ALA A 372 25.70 -33.65 -3.08
N ASP A 373 25.27 -33.21 -1.89
CA ASP A 373 25.09 -34.02 -0.69
C ASP A 373 23.89 -33.51 0.13
N PRO A 374 22.68 -34.03 -0.13
CA PRO A 374 21.46 -33.58 0.53
C PRO A 374 21.49 -33.78 2.06
N ASP A 375 21.97 -34.94 2.52
CA ASP A 375 21.92 -35.34 3.94
C ASP A 375 22.81 -34.44 4.80
N ALA A 376 23.96 -33.99 4.27
CA ALA A 376 24.88 -33.12 5.00
C ALA A 376 24.45 -31.64 5.05
N HIS A 377 23.64 -31.18 4.09
CA HIS A 377 23.42 -29.74 3.89
C HIS A 377 21.96 -29.28 3.96
N ALA A 378 20.98 -30.19 3.99
CA ALA A 378 19.57 -29.80 3.98
C ALA A 378 19.15 -28.96 5.20
N VAL A 379 19.68 -29.26 6.39
CA VAL A 379 19.43 -28.45 7.60
C VAL A 379 19.98 -27.03 7.44
N LEU A 380 21.19 -26.90 6.92
CA LEU A 380 21.84 -25.61 6.70
C LEU A 380 21.08 -24.78 5.65
N LEU A 381 20.58 -25.41 4.59
CA LEU A 381 19.72 -24.76 3.60
C LEU A 381 18.38 -24.33 4.21
N ALA A 382 17.74 -25.18 5.02
CA ALA A 382 16.49 -24.83 5.69
C ALA A 382 16.69 -23.61 6.62
N GLU A 383 17.74 -23.58 7.42
CA GLU A 383 18.09 -22.43 8.27
C GLU A 383 18.40 -21.17 7.45
N ALA A 384 19.15 -21.30 6.35
CA ALA A 384 19.46 -20.18 5.46
C ALA A 384 18.19 -19.61 4.81
N LEU A 385 17.26 -20.46 4.35
CA LEU A 385 15.96 -20.04 3.81
C LEU A 385 15.09 -19.37 4.87
N GLY A 386 15.08 -19.89 6.10
CA GLY A 386 14.33 -19.27 7.21
C GLY A 386 14.87 -17.89 7.56
N ASN A 387 16.18 -17.72 7.58
CA ASN A 387 16.82 -16.42 7.79
C ASN A 387 16.58 -15.48 6.61
N HIS A 388 16.65 -15.97 5.37
CA HIS A 388 16.37 -15.19 4.17
C HIS A 388 14.90 -14.72 4.13
N ALA A 389 13.95 -15.57 4.51
CA ALA A 389 12.54 -15.18 4.66
C ALA A 389 12.36 -14.02 5.65
N ASN A 390 13.07 -14.05 6.78
CA ASN A 390 13.06 -12.92 7.71
C ASN A 390 13.66 -11.64 7.09
N ARG A 391 14.72 -11.75 6.25
CA ARG A 391 15.29 -10.58 5.56
C ARG A 391 14.36 -10.03 4.48
N LEU A 392 13.68 -10.89 3.72
CA LEU A 392 12.64 -10.51 2.76
C LEU A 392 11.50 -9.76 3.45
N LYS A 393 11.02 -10.25 4.60
CA LYS A 393 10.02 -9.57 5.42
C LYS A 393 10.48 -8.17 5.84
N GLU A 394 11.69 -8.04 6.35
CA GLU A 394 12.26 -6.76 6.79
C GLU A 394 12.44 -5.77 5.62
N ALA A 395 12.69 -6.25 4.41
CA ALA A 395 12.74 -5.46 3.19
C ALA A 395 11.34 -5.19 2.58
N GLY A 396 10.26 -5.73 3.14
CA GLY A 396 8.88 -5.50 2.69
C GLY A 396 8.34 -6.52 1.66
N HIS A 397 9.12 -7.54 1.29
CA HIS A 397 8.76 -8.59 0.33
C HIS A 397 7.96 -9.73 0.99
N ARG A 398 6.73 -9.44 1.44
CA ARG A 398 5.95 -10.36 2.31
C ARG A 398 5.57 -11.69 1.65
N LEU A 399 5.09 -11.68 0.41
CA LEU A 399 4.68 -12.90 -0.29
C LEU A 399 5.87 -13.83 -0.55
N GLU A 400 6.98 -13.27 -1.05
CA GLU A 400 8.24 -14.01 -1.28
C GLU A 400 8.79 -14.58 0.03
N ALA A 401 8.69 -13.82 1.14
CA ALA A 401 9.09 -14.30 2.46
C ALA A 401 8.27 -15.53 2.88
N LEU A 402 6.94 -15.52 2.65
CA LEU A 402 6.07 -16.64 2.99
C LEU A 402 6.41 -17.88 2.16
N GLU A 403 6.62 -17.75 0.85
CA GLU A 403 7.04 -18.85 -0.02
C GLU A 403 8.40 -19.43 0.41
N CYS A 404 9.39 -18.57 0.69
CA CYS A 404 10.71 -18.97 1.14
C CYS A 404 10.66 -19.71 2.48
N SER A 405 9.84 -19.24 3.42
CA SER A 405 9.66 -19.90 4.72
C SER A 405 8.91 -21.24 4.62
N ALA A 406 7.93 -21.37 3.72
CA ALA A 406 7.23 -22.63 3.47
C ALA A 406 8.21 -23.70 2.96
N ARG A 407 9.11 -23.33 2.05
CA ARG A 407 10.17 -24.22 1.55
C ARG A 407 11.16 -24.63 2.65
N SER A 408 11.50 -23.71 3.56
CA SER A 408 12.31 -24.03 4.75
C SER A 408 11.65 -25.10 5.64
N VAL A 409 10.35 -24.97 5.88
CA VAL A 409 9.54 -25.95 6.64
C VAL A 409 9.47 -27.30 5.92
N GLU A 410 9.29 -27.31 4.60
CA GLU A 410 9.26 -28.54 3.82
C GLU A 410 10.60 -29.28 3.89
N LEU A 411 11.72 -28.57 3.75
CA LEU A 411 13.07 -29.15 3.86
C LEU A 411 13.33 -29.74 5.24
N ILE A 412 12.99 -29.04 6.33
CA ILE A 412 13.20 -29.59 7.68
C ILE A 412 12.29 -30.79 7.98
N GLY A 413 11.11 -30.85 7.34
CA GLY A 413 10.17 -31.97 7.45
C GLY A 413 10.54 -33.19 6.60
N SER A 414 11.04 -32.98 5.38
CA SER A 414 11.33 -34.02 4.38
C SER A 414 12.75 -34.57 4.44
N ALA A 415 13.75 -33.75 4.80
CA ALA A 415 15.15 -34.08 4.58
C ALA A 415 15.82 -34.92 5.68
N LEU A 416 15.09 -35.43 6.68
CA LEU A 416 15.74 -35.95 7.88
C LEU A 416 15.13 -37.27 8.40
N PRO A 417 15.68 -38.45 8.01
CA PRO A 417 15.40 -39.70 8.71
C PRO A 417 15.77 -39.59 10.21
N ALA A 418 15.15 -40.41 11.05
CA ALA A 418 15.35 -40.39 12.52
C ALA A 418 16.79 -40.75 12.97
N SER A 419 17.68 -41.09 12.04
CA SER A 419 19.02 -41.65 12.27
C SER A 419 20.17 -40.63 12.30
N ILE A 420 19.88 -39.33 12.33
CA ILE A 420 20.91 -38.27 12.24
C ILE A 420 21.60 -38.05 13.60
N PRO A 421 22.94 -37.90 13.63
CA PRO A 421 23.66 -37.49 14.84
C PRO A 421 23.26 -36.06 15.25
N PHE A 422 23.05 -35.83 16.56
CA PHE A 422 22.61 -34.56 17.18
C PHE A 422 21.11 -34.21 17.11
N PRO A 423 20.21 -35.06 17.67
CA PRO A 423 18.76 -34.84 17.66
C PRO A 423 18.31 -33.53 18.32
N ARG A 424 19.05 -33.03 19.33
CA ARG A 424 18.71 -31.78 20.03
C ARG A 424 18.85 -30.54 19.12
N VAL A 425 19.94 -30.42 18.39
CA VAL A 425 20.16 -29.28 17.47
C VAL A 425 19.05 -29.26 16.41
N ARG A 426 18.69 -30.43 15.87
CA ARG A 426 17.56 -30.58 14.93
C ARG A 426 16.25 -30.08 15.52
N SER A 427 15.87 -30.50 16.73
CA SER A 427 14.62 -30.09 17.36
C SER A 427 14.56 -28.58 17.59
N LEU A 428 15.68 -27.96 17.97
CA LEU A 428 15.78 -26.50 18.13
C LEU A 428 15.65 -25.75 16.79
N SER A 429 16.35 -26.22 15.75
CA SER A 429 16.26 -25.63 14.40
C SER A 429 14.85 -25.78 13.82
N ALA A 430 14.22 -26.96 13.98
CA ALA A 430 12.85 -27.20 13.56
C ALA A 430 11.85 -26.28 14.29
N ALA A 431 11.95 -26.17 15.62
CA ALA A 431 11.13 -25.24 16.40
C ALA A 431 11.31 -23.79 15.91
N THR A 432 12.54 -23.40 15.57
CA THR A 432 12.85 -22.05 15.08
C THR A 432 12.23 -21.77 13.70
N VAL A 433 12.41 -22.68 12.76
CA VAL A 433 11.86 -22.58 11.40
C VAL A 433 10.33 -22.53 11.43
N LEU A 434 9.69 -23.42 12.20
CA LEU A 434 8.23 -23.46 12.36
C LEU A 434 7.70 -22.16 12.97
N ALA A 435 8.35 -21.63 14.02
CA ALA A 435 7.95 -20.37 14.65
C ALA A 435 8.10 -19.15 13.72
N ASN A 436 9.16 -19.10 12.91
CA ASN A 436 9.35 -18.02 11.95
C ASN A 436 8.28 -18.08 10.84
N HIS A 437 7.97 -19.27 10.31
CA HIS A 437 6.90 -19.46 9.33
C HIS A 437 5.53 -19.07 9.90
N ALA A 438 5.24 -19.49 11.14
CA ALA A 438 4.02 -19.11 11.84
C ALA A 438 3.88 -17.58 12.01
N THR A 439 4.98 -16.87 12.25
CA THR A 439 5.00 -15.40 12.34
C THR A 439 4.58 -14.78 11.01
N LEU A 440 5.10 -15.28 9.89
CA LEU A 440 4.75 -14.78 8.55
C LEU A 440 3.28 -15.08 8.20
N LEU A 441 2.77 -16.26 8.57
CA LEU A 441 1.36 -16.59 8.41
C LEU A 441 0.44 -15.66 9.23
N TYR A 442 0.86 -15.31 10.46
CA TYR A 442 0.13 -14.37 11.30
C TYR A 442 0.06 -12.99 10.64
N ASP A 443 1.19 -12.48 10.14
CA ASP A 443 1.26 -11.15 9.49
C ASP A 443 0.36 -11.05 8.24
N GLU A 444 0.09 -12.17 7.57
CA GLU A 444 -0.82 -12.29 6.42
C GLU A 444 -2.28 -12.60 6.82
N GLY A 445 -2.61 -12.59 8.11
CA GLY A 445 -3.96 -12.83 8.61
C GLY A 445 -4.40 -14.31 8.64
N ARG A 446 -3.50 -15.25 8.34
CA ARG A 446 -3.76 -16.71 8.34
C ARG A 446 -3.62 -17.29 9.74
N HIS A 447 -4.41 -16.77 10.69
CA HIS A 447 -4.24 -17.02 12.12
C HIS A 447 -4.39 -18.50 12.54
N GLU A 448 -5.34 -19.25 11.95
CA GLU A 448 -5.53 -20.67 12.28
C GLU A 448 -4.33 -21.53 11.86
N GLU A 449 -3.76 -21.27 10.68
CA GLU A 449 -2.56 -21.96 10.22
C GLU A 449 -1.34 -21.57 11.07
N ALA A 450 -1.17 -20.28 11.36
CA ALA A 450 -0.12 -19.80 12.26
C ALA A 450 -0.18 -20.50 13.64
N ARG A 451 -1.39 -20.65 14.19
CA ARG A 451 -1.63 -21.34 15.47
C ARG A 451 -1.22 -22.81 15.42
N ASP A 452 -1.45 -23.51 14.31
CA ASP A 452 -0.97 -24.89 14.12
C ASP A 452 0.56 -24.97 14.14
N TYR A 453 1.22 -24.10 13.37
CA TYR A 453 2.68 -24.09 13.30
C TYR A 453 3.36 -23.71 14.61
N TYR A 454 2.80 -22.78 15.40
CA TYR A 454 3.32 -22.50 16.75
C TYR A 454 3.14 -23.66 17.71
N ARG A 455 2.02 -24.39 17.64
CA ARG A 455 1.82 -25.60 18.44
C ARG A 455 2.89 -26.65 18.12
N ARG A 456 3.13 -26.90 16.84
CA ARG A 456 4.19 -27.81 16.36
C ARG A 456 5.59 -27.33 16.78
N ALA A 457 5.86 -26.03 16.73
CA ALA A 457 7.12 -25.46 17.21
C ALA A 457 7.31 -25.73 18.72
N LYS A 458 6.25 -25.55 19.53
CA LYS A 458 6.26 -25.84 20.97
C LYS A 458 6.44 -27.33 21.26
N GLU A 459 5.88 -28.22 20.45
CA GLU A 459 6.07 -29.67 20.55
C GLU A 459 7.52 -30.07 20.24
N GLN A 460 8.10 -29.55 19.15
CA GLN A 460 9.51 -29.77 18.82
C GLN A 460 10.43 -29.25 19.92
N PHE A 461 10.09 -28.11 20.50
CA PHE A 461 10.85 -27.55 21.59
C PHE A 461 10.74 -28.40 22.87
N ARG A 462 9.55 -28.89 23.23
CA ARG A 462 9.38 -29.84 24.34
C ARG A 462 10.15 -31.14 24.13
N ALA A 463 10.31 -31.58 22.88
CA ALA A 463 11.08 -32.78 22.54
C ALA A 463 12.60 -32.64 22.78
N LEU A 464 13.13 -31.44 23.05
CA LEU A 464 14.52 -31.24 23.48
C LEU A 464 14.84 -31.93 24.82
N GLY A 465 13.82 -32.17 25.65
CA GLY A 465 13.94 -32.77 26.97
C GLY A 465 14.49 -31.78 28.00
N ASP A 466 15.16 -32.30 29.03
CA ASP A 466 15.82 -31.49 30.05
C ASP A 466 17.06 -30.82 29.45
N VAL A 467 16.92 -29.53 29.14
CA VAL A 467 17.97 -28.63 28.66
C VAL A 467 18.11 -27.49 29.64
N ASP A 468 19.31 -26.93 29.73
CA ASP A 468 19.60 -25.81 30.61
C ASP A 468 18.58 -24.67 30.41
N ARG A 469 18.05 -24.13 31.51
CA ARG A 469 17.07 -23.03 31.50
C ARG A 469 17.61 -21.80 30.75
N ALA A 470 18.92 -21.59 30.76
CA ALA A 470 19.59 -20.54 30.01
C ALA A 470 19.52 -20.72 28.48
N VAL A 471 19.31 -21.95 28.02
CA VAL A 471 19.10 -22.29 26.59
C VAL A 471 17.61 -22.25 26.24
N SER A 472 16.73 -22.68 27.16
CA SER A 472 15.31 -22.81 26.86
C SER A 472 14.50 -21.50 26.93
N ARG A 473 14.79 -20.65 27.94
CA ARG A 473 14.04 -19.42 28.24
C ARG A 473 13.76 -18.51 27.03
N PRO A 474 14.75 -18.18 26.16
CA PRO A 474 14.49 -17.29 25.03
C PRO A 474 13.43 -17.81 24.05
N MET A 475 13.40 -19.13 23.83
CA MET A 475 12.40 -19.74 22.96
C MET A 475 11.02 -19.79 23.63
N GLU A 476 10.96 -20.08 24.93
CA GLU A 476 9.70 -20.07 25.70
C GLU A 476 9.06 -18.69 25.74
N ALA A 477 9.87 -17.64 25.95
CA ALA A 477 9.44 -16.25 25.91
C ALA A 477 8.86 -15.89 24.53
N ARG A 478 9.58 -16.26 23.45
CA ARG A 478 9.18 -16.00 22.07
C ARG A 478 7.88 -16.70 21.69
N LEU A 479 7.76 -18.00 21.98
CA LEU A 479 6.57 -18.78 21.69
C LEU A 479 5.36 -18.27 22.50
N SER A 480 5.56 -17.90 23.77
CA SER A 480 4.50 -17.33 24.61
C SER A 480 4.01 -15.98 24.09
N LEU A 481 4.92 -15.09 23.69
CA LEU A 481 4.57 -13.80 23.09
C LEU A 481 3.76 -13.99 21.80
N ASN A 482 4.22 -14.86 20.90
CA ASN A 482 3.55 -15.04 19.62
C ASN A 482 2.18 -15.73 19.76
N MET A 483 2.04 -16.69 20.67
CA MET A 483 0.74 -17.28 20.99
C MET A 483 -0.22 -16.25 21.58
N SER A 484 0.28 -15.33 22.42
CA SER A 484 -0.56 -14.27 22.99
C SER A 484 -1.22 -13.38 21.94
N LEU A 485 -0.51 -13.11 20.82
CA LEU A 485 -1.03 -12.34 19.69
C LEU A 485 -2.15 -13.08 18.94
N LEU A 486 -2.07 -14.41 18.87
CA LEU A 486 -3.10 -15.26 18.27
C LEU A 486 -4.34 -15.37 19.15
N ASP A 487 -4.14 -15.54 20.46
CA ASP A 487 -5.24 -15.62 21.41
C ASP A 487 -6.01 -14.29 21.46
N ALA A 488 -5.29 -13.16 21.41
CA ALA A 488 -5.93 -11.84 21.27
C ALA A 488 -6.73 -11.71 19.96
N ALA A 489 -6.19 -12.19 18.84
CA ALA A 489 -6.89 -12.17 17.55
C ALA A 489 -8.12 -13.10 17.50
N ALA A 490 -8.14 -14.16 18.30
CA ALA A 490 -9.29 -15.05 18.49
C ALA A 490 -10.33 -14.49 19.49
N GLY A 491 -9.99 -13.44 20.25
CA GLY A 491 -10.82 -12.85 21.30
C GLY A 491 -10.64 -13.50 22.68
N ASP A 492 -9.70 -14.42 22.83
CA ASP A 492 -9.36 -15.12 24.08
C ASP A 492 -8.44 -14.23 24.95
N LEU A 493 -8.99 -13.10 25.43
CA LEU A 493 -8.21 -12.03 26.07
C LEU A 493 -7.51 -12.46 27.37
N ALA A 494 -8.04 -13.43 28.12
CA ALA A 494 -7.43 -13.89 29.37
C ALA A 494 -6.15 -14.70 29.10
N GLU A 495 -6.21 -15.61 28.14
CA GLU A 495 -5.10 -16.42 27.66
C GLU A 495 -4.02 -15.53 27.03
N ALA A 496 -4.43 -14.56 26.20
CA ALA A 496 -3.53 -13.56 25.62
C ALA A 496 -2.79 -12.75 26.70
N LEU A 497 -3.50 -12.30 27.73
CA LEU A 497 -2.90 -11.56 28.83
C LEU A 497 -1.90 -12.44 29.60
N ALA A 498 -2.28 -13.66 29.98
CA ALA A 498 -1.42 -14.59 30.70
C ALA A 498 -0.14 -14.93 29.91
N ALA A 499 -0.26 -15.25 28.62
CA ALA A 499 0.88 -15.60 27.78
C ALA A 499 1.82 -14.41 27.55
N SER A 500 1.29 -13.19 27.34
CA SER A 500 2.10 -11.98 27.21
C SER A 500 2.79 -11.59 28.52
N ALA A 501 2.19 -11.84 29.69
CA ALA A 501 2.80 -11.59 30.99
C ALA A 501 4.01 -12.51 31.24
N VAL A 502 3.88 -13.80 30.91
CA VAL A 502 5.01 -14.77 30.97
C VAL A 502 6.15 -14.34 30.05
N ALA A 503 5.84 -13.86 28.84
CA ALA A 503 6.87 -13.35 27.93
C ALA A 503 7.61 -12.14 28.52
N VAL A 504 6.90 -11.19 29.15
CA VAL A 504 7.52 -10.04 29.83
C VAL A 504 8.42 -10.49 30.97
N GLU A 505 7.98 -11.42 31.81
CA GLU A 505 8.79 -11.96 32.91
C GLU A 505 10.10 -12.56 32.38
N HIS A 506 10.02 -13.47 31.41
CA HIS A 506 11.22 -14.10 30.85
C HIS A 506 12.13 -13.10 30.14
N TYR A 507 11.59 -12.18 29.33
CA TYR A 507 12.44 -11.18 28.67
C TYR A 507 13.04 -10.17 29.64
N THR A 508 12.43 -9.92 30.80
CA THR A 508 13.01 -9.08 31.86
C THR A 508 14.24 -9.77 32.44
N GLU A 509 14.11 -11.03 32.88
CA GLU A 509 15.24 -11.83 33.37
C GLU A 509 16.38 -11.90 32.32
N LEU A 510 16.03 -12.14 31.05
CA LEU A 510 17.00 -12.24 29.96
C LEU A 510 17.71 -10.91 29.67
N ALA A 511 17.01 -9.78 29.77
CA ALA A 511 17.58 -8.45 29.54
C ALA A 511 18.46 -7.96 30.71
N GLU A 512 18.24 -8.46 31.93
CA GLU A 512 19.15 -8.23 33.06
C GLU A 512 20.51 -8.90 32.84
N ILE A 513 20.51 -10.08 32.22
CA ILE A 513 21.73 -10.86 31.93
C ILE A 513 22.43 -10.35 30.66
N ASN A 514 21.67 -10.19 29.57
CA ASN A 514 22.19 -9.83 28.26
C ASN A 514 21.28 -8.78 27.57
N PRO A 515 21.40 -7.50 27.99
CA PRO A 515 20.54 -6.43 27.49
C PRO A 515 20.69 -6.22 25.97
N GLY A 516 21.91 -6.27 25.43
CA GLY A 516 22.15 -6.02 24.00
C GLY A 516 21.41 -6.99 23.06
N SER A 517 21.12 -8.22 23.52
CA SER A 517 20.40 -9.23 22.73
C SER A 517 18.89 -9.22 23.00
N HIS A 518 18.47 -8.95 24.24
CA HIS A 518 17.09 -9.19 24.68
C HIS A 518 16.25 -7.94 24.96
N LEU A 519 16.87 -6.77 25.13
CA LEU A 519 16.13 -5.53 25.37
C LEU A 519 15.13 -5.17 24.24
N PRO A 520 15.42 -5.39 22.93
CA PRO A 520 14.42 -5.19 21.87
C PRO A 520 13.20 -6.11 21.98
N ALA A 521 13.43 -7.36 22.36
CA ALA A 521 12.35 -8.34 22.54
C ALA A 521 11.52 -8.01 23.79
N LEU A 522 12.15 -7.56 24.88
CA LEU A 522 11.46 -7.05 26.07
C LEU A 522 10.58 -5.84 25.74
N ALA A 523 11.11 -4.85 25.01
CA ALA A 523 10.34 -3.69 24.58
C ALA A 523 9.09 -4.09 23.76
N SER A 524 9.23 -5.11 22.91
CA SER A 524 8.13 -5.65 22.10
C SER A 524 7.11 -6.38 22.97
N ALA A 525 7.56 -7.24 23.88
CA ALA A 525 6.69 -7.96 24.82
C ALA A 525 5.90 -7.01 25.75
N LEU A 526 6.55 -5.97 26.28
CA LEU A 526 5.92 -4.94 27.09
C LEU A 526 4.85 -4.16 26.31
N THR A 527 5.11 -3.88 25.03
CA THR A 527 4.14 -3.19 24.15
C THR A 527 2.90 -4.06 23.90
N THR A 528 3.11 -5.34 23.58
CA THR A 528 2.02 -6.29 23.38
C THR A 528 1.20 -6.46 24.66
N ASN A 529 1.87 -6.67 25.79
CA ASN A 529 1.21 -6.83 27.07
C ASN A 529 0.45 -5.56 27.51
N THR A 530 0.96 -4.36 27.19
CA THR A 530 0.25 -3.09 27.39
C THR A 530 -1.10 -3.10 26.66
N GLY A 531 -1.13 -3.51 25.38
CA GLY A 531 -2.36 -3.60 24.60
C GLY A 531 -3.35 -4.63 25.15
N HIS A 532 -2.86 -5.78 25.61
CA HIS A 532 -3.69 -6.81 26.25
C HIS A 532 -4.28 -6.32 27.57
N LEU A 533 -3.47 -5.73 28.46
CA LEU A 533 -3.94 -5.15 29.73
C LEU A 533 -4.99 -4.05 29.50
N TRP A 534 -4.75 -3.18 28.52
CA TRP A 534 -5.68 -2.10 28.19
C TRP A 534 -7.04 -2.65 27.73
N THR A 535 -7.02 -3.63 26.83
CA THR A 535 -8.23 -4.26 26.28
C THR A 535 -8.98 -5.08 27.32
N PHE A 536 -8.24 -5.73 28.24
CA PHE A 536 -8.81 -6.46 29.37
C PHE A 536 -9.40 -5.53 30.45
N GLY A 537 -9.01 -4.25 30.47
CA GLY A 537 -9.53 -3.22 31.38
C GLY A 537 -8.62 -2.87 32.58
N LEU A 538 -7.41 -3.43 32.66
CA LEU A 538 -6.42 -3.16 33.70
C LEU A 538 -5.58 -1.93 33.34
N ARG A 539 -6.19 -0.74 33.43
CA ARG A 539 -5.63 0.51 32.89
C ARG A 539 -4.33 0.96 33.56
N GLU A 540 -4.23 0.93 34.89
CA GLU A 540 -3.02 1.38 35.61
C GLU A 540 -1.82 0.49 35.30
N GLU A 541 -2.03 -0.83 35.29
CA GLU A 541 -0.99 -1.80 34.92
C GLU A 541 -0.56 -1.60 33.45
N ALA A 542 -1.49 -1.33 32.54
CA ALA A 542 -1.17 -1.03 31.15
C ALA A 542 -0.28 0.23 31.03
N LEU A 543 -0.59 1.29 31.78
CA LEU A 543 0.22 2.51 31.78
C LEU A 543 1.64 2.27 32.34
N ASP A 544 1.77 1.47 33.40
CA ASP A 544 3.07 1.09 33.95
C ASP A 544 3.89 0.28 32.93
N ARG A 545 3.30 -0.74 32.30
CA ARG A 545 3.96 -1.54 31.25
C ARG A 545 4.36 -0.70 30.04
N SER A 546 3.51 0.25 29.65
CA SER A 546 3.81 1.18 28.57
C SER A 546 5.00 2.08 28.91
N ARG A 547 5.14 2.52 30.17
CA ARG A 547 6.28 3.30 30.63
C ARG A 547 7.56 2.48 30.64
N GLN A 548 7.50 1.23 31.10
CA GLN A 548 8.64 0.30 31.02
C GLN A 548 9.07 0.07 29.56
N ALA A 549 8.12 -0.06 28.62
CA ALA A 549 8.42 -0.20 27.20
C ALA A 549 9.13 1.04 26.62
N ILE A 550 8.74 2.24 27.07
CA ILE A 550 9.42 3.49 26.71
C ILE A 550 10.85 3.48 27.24
N THR A 551 11.07 3.19 28.53
CA THR A 551 12.42 3.10 29.12
C THR A 551 13.32 2.10 28.39
N ALA A 552 12.77 0.95 27.97
CA ALA A 552 13.54 -0.03 27.20
C ALA A 552 13.91 0.49 25.81
N ARG A 553 13.00 1.19 25.12
CA ARG A 553 13.28 1.77 23.79
C ARG A 553 14.19 2.99 23.83
N ASP A 554 14.10 3.78 24.90
CA ASP A 554 14.96 4.94 25.15
C ASP A 554 16.43 4.51 25.26
N LYS A 555 16.69 3.49 26.10
CA LYS A 555 18.02 2.86 26.19
C LYS A 555 18.53 2.32 24.84
N LEU A 556 17.67 1.71 24.05
CA LEU A 556 18.04 1.23 22.70
C LEU A 556 18.35 2.39 21.74
N ALA A 557 17.59 3.48 21.83
CA ALA A 557 17.81 4.68 21.04
C ALA A 557 19.12 5.38 21.42
N ASP A 558 19.53 5.36 22.70
CA ASP A 558 20.84 5.88 23.13
C ASP A 558 22.00 5.12 22.47
N GLU A 559 21.88 3.80 22.29
CA GLU A 559 22.92 2.96 21.68
C GLU A 559 22.95 3.06 20.15
N ASN A 560 21.78 3.06 19.50
CA ASN A 560 21.66 3.14 18.04
C ASN A 560 20.42 3.96 17.63
N PRO A 561 20.55 5.31 17.63
CA PRO A 561 19.41 6.19 17.40
C PRO A 561 18.70 5.93 16.07
N GLY A 562 19.47 5.78 14.99
CA GLY A 562 18.92 5.60 13.64
C GLY A 562 18.04 4.36 13.48
N MET A 563 18.26 3.33 14.30
CA MET A 563 17.45 2.10 14.27
C MET A 563 16.24 2.16 15.21
N HIS A 564 16.40 2.74 16.40
CA HIS A 564 15.44 2.56 17.49
C HIS A 564 14.57 3.78 17.79
N LEU A 565 14.96 4.99 17.35
CA LEU A 565 14.17 6.20 17.53
C LEU A 565 12.74 6.10 16.95
N PRO A 566 12.49 5.54 15.74
CA PRO A 566 11.13 5.36 15.24
C PRO A 566 10.25 4.52 16.19
N GLY A 567 10.83 3.47 16.78
CA GLY A 567 10.14 2.64 17.77
C GLY A 567 9.81 3.39 19.05
N LEU A 568 10.71 4.27 19.51
CA LEU A 568 10.49 5.11 20.69
C LEU A 568 9.36 6.13 20.44
N VAL A 569 9.37 6.81 19.29
CA VAL A 569 8.27 7.71 18.87
C VAL A 569 6.92 6.99 18.90
N ALA A 570 6.85 5.78 18.32
CA ALA A 570 5.63 4.98 18.31
C ALA A 570 5.15 4.62 19.74
N ALA A 571 6.07 4.27 20.64
CA ALA A 571 5.74 3.94 22.03
C ALA A 571 5.23 5.16 22.81
N LEU A 572 5.89 6.31 22.68
CA LEU A 572 5.48 7.58 23.30
C LEU A 572 4.09 8.02 22.83
N ARG A 573 3.85 7.95 21.52
CA ARG A 573 2.55 8.24 20.90
C ARG A 573 1.44 7.37 21.48
N ASN A 574 1.66 6.06 21.53
CA ASN A 574 0.66 5.14 22.05
C ASN A 574 0.39 5.39 23.55
N HIS A 575 1.45 5.64 24.33
CA HIS A 575 1.31 5.98 25.75
C HIS A 575 0.51 7.26 25.98
N ALA A 576 0.80 8.31 25.20
CA ALA A 576 0.05 9.57 25.26
C ALA A 576 -1.45 9.36 24.94
N GLY A 577 -1.76 8.51 23.95
CA GLY A 577 -3.14 8.12 23.65
C GLY A 577 -3.84 7.39 24.78
N PHE A 578 -3.15 6.47 25.47
CA PHE A 578 -3.68 5.79 26.65
C PHE A 578 -3.90 6.74 27.83
N LEU A 579 -2.95 7.64 28.10
CA LEU A 579 -3.08 8.67 29.14
C LEU A 579 -4.27 9.60 28.89
N ALA A 580 -4.48 10.01 27.63
CA ALA A 580 -5.61 10.86 27.27
C ALA A 580 -6.96 10.16 27.52
N GLN A 581 -7.08 8.88 27.14
CA GLN A 581 -8.28 8.08 27.40
C GLN A 581 -8.51 7.75 28.89
N ALA A 582 -7.46 7.83 29.70
CA ALA A 582 -7.50 7.71 31.16
C ALA A 582 -7.67 9.06 31.88
N ASP A 583 -7.88 10.16 31.15
CA ASP A 583 -8.02 11.53 31.69
C ASP A 583 -6.83 11.98 32.55
N ARG A 584 -5.61 11.51 32.22
CA ARG A 584 -4.32 11.94 32.81
C ARG A 584 -3.76 13.13 32.03
N ARG A 585 -4.45 14.27 32.13
CA ARG A 585 -4.30 15.44 31.21
C ARG A 585 -2.86 15.93 31.02
N GLU A 586 -2.15 16.25 32.10
CA GLU A 586 -0.79 16.82 32.02
C GLU A 586 0.19 15.83 31.38
N ASP A 587 0.24 14.60 31.88
CA ASP A 587 1.12 13.56 31.34
C ASP A 587 0.85 13.30 29.84
N ALA A 588 -0.42 13.23 29.42
CA ALA A 588 -0.76 12.98 28.01
C ALA A 588 -0.22 14.09 27.08
N LEU A 589 -0.32 15.35 27.52
CA LEU A 589 0.20 16.50 26.78
C LEU A 589 1.73 16.52 26.75
N ASP A 590 2.39 16.09 27.82
CA ASP A 590 3.85 15.99 27.89
C ASP A 590 4.39 14.90 26.96
N TYR A 591 3.84 13.69 27.05
CA TYR A 591 4.26 12.57 26.21
C TYR A 591 3.96 12.79 24.72
N SER A 592 2.83 13.43 24.38
CA SER A 592 2.53 13.76 22.98
C SER A 592 3.44 14.86 22.42
N ARG A 593 3.84 15.84 23.24
CA ARG A 593 4.87 16.84 22.87
C ARG A 593 6.23 16.19 22.67
N TRP A 594 6.63 15.29 23.57
CA TRP A 594 7.89 14.57 23.45
C TRP A 594 7.94 13.72 22.18
N ALA A 595 6.88 12.95 21.90
CA ALA A 595 6.77 12.16 20.67
C ALA A 595 6.90 13.01 19.40
N LEU A 596 6.22 14.17 19.37
CA LEU A 596 6.29 15.08 18.23
C LEU A 596 7.68 15.69 18.06
N GLY A 597 8.29 16.18 19.15
CA GLY A 597 9.64 16.77 19.09
C GLY A 597 10.69 15.78 18.58
N LEU A 598 10.62 14.52 19.01
CA LEU A 598 11.53 13.48 18.56
C LEU A 598 11.30 13.10 17.09
N ALA A 599 10.04 13.09 16.63
CA ALA A 599 9.71 12.85 15.22
C ALA A 599 10.15 14.01 14.31
N GLU A 600 10.11 15.25 14.80
CA GLU A 600 10.62 16.43 14.11
C GLU A 600 12.14 16.39 13.99
N GLU A 601 12.86 15.99 15.05
CA GLU A 601 14.32 15.77 15.03
C GLU A 601 14.71 14.69 14.01
N LEU A 602 14.02 13.54 14.02
CA LEU A 602 14.22 12.48 13.04
C LEU A 602 14.02 12.95 11.59
N SER A 603 13.10 13.87 11.38
CA SER A 603 12.73 14.36 10.05
C SER A 603 13.60 15.52 9.57
N GLY A 604 14.36 16.15 10.47
CA GLY A 604 15.20 17.32 10.23
C GLY A 604 16.66 17.10 10.61
N GLU A 605 17.52 16.71 9.67
CA GLU A 605 18.95 16.93 9.84
C GLU A 605 19.27 18.44 9.79
N PRO A 606 20.10 18.98 10.71
CA PRO A 606 20.76 20.26 10.51
C PRO A 606 21.90 20.08 9.50
N GLY A 607 21.76 20.61 8.27
CA GLY A 607 22.94 20.91 7.43
C GLY A 607 22.95 20.58 5.93
N GLY A 608 21.83 20.25 5.28
CA GLY A 608 21.82 20.02 3.82
C GLY A 608 20.79 20.88 3.09
N GLU A 609 21.20 21.57 2.02
CA GLU A 609 20.27 22.17 1.04
C GLU A 609 19.33 21.07 0.50
N ARG A 610 18.09 21.02 1.00
CA ARG A 610 17.10 20.03 0.54
C ARG A 610 16.51 20.45 -0.80
N ASN A 611 16.50 19.51 -1.73
CA ASN A 611 15.75 19.61 -2.96
C ASN A 611 14.25 19.51 -2.63
N ALA A 612 13.44 20.49 -3.05
CA ALA A 612 12.02 20.61 -2.68
C ALA A 612 11.13 19.46 -3.22
N SER A 613 11.69 18.53 -3.99
CA SER A 613 10.99 17.41 -4.62
C SER A 613 10.98 16.10 -3.82
N GLU A 614 11.78 15.97 -2.76
CA GLU A 614 11.84 14.76 -1.93
C GLU A 614 11.12 14.96 -0.58
N PRO A 615 10.36 13.97 -0.11
CA PRO A 615 9.67 14.05 1.18
C PRO A 615 10.72 14.05 2.30
N PRO A 616 10.39 14.59 3.48
CA PRO A 616 11.25 14.47 4.64
C PRO A 616 11.60 12.99 4.90
N PRO A 617 12.86 12.66 5.27
CA PRO A 617 13.17 11.35 5.84
C PRO A 617 12.25 11.12 7.04
N HIS A 618 11.80 9.88 7.21
CA HIS A 618 10.85 9.50 8.28
C HIS A 618 9.52 10.27 8.30
N LEU A 619 9.06 10.82 7.16
CA LEU A 619 7.74 11.44 7.02
C LEU A 619 6.57 10.63 7.63
N PRO A 620 6.51 9.28 7.51
CA PRO A 620 5.47 8.48 8.17
C PRO A 620 5.40 8.66 9.69
N GLU A 621 6.55 8.72 10.37
CA GLU A 621 6.59 8.86 11.83
C GLU A 621 6.20 10.28 12.25
N LEU A 622 6.63 11.30 11.50
CA LEU A 622 6.20 12.68 11.73
C LEU A 622 4.69 12.86 11.56
N ALA A 623 4.10 12.33 10.48
CA ALA A 623 2.67 12.43 10.25
C ALA A 623 1.84 11.72 11.34
N ARG A 624 2.29 10.54 11.81
CA ARG A 624 1.66 9.81 12.92
C ARG A 624 1.83 10.52 14.27
N ALA A 625 2.98 11.13 14.54
CA ALA A 625 3.20 11.92 15.75
C ALA A 625 2.31 13.17 15.76
N GLN A 626 2.20 13.88 14.63
CA GLN A 626 1.28 15.02 14.46
C GLN A 626 -0.18 14.61 14.64
N TRP A 627 -0.60 13.48 14.07
CA TRP A 627 -1.95 12.95 14.27
C TRP A 627 -2.22 12.65 15.75
N SER A 628 -1.29 12.02 16.45
CA SER A 628 -1.46 11.72 17.87
C SER A 628 -1.48 12.96 18.75
N TYR A 629 -0.63 13.94 18.45
CA TYR A 629 -0.61 15.22 19.13
C TYR A 629 -1.97 15.94 19.01
N ALA A 630 -2.59 15.88 17.84
CA ALA A 630 -3.94 16.39 17.61
C ALA A 630 -5.02 15.54 18.30
N PHE A 631 -4.88 14.21 18.26
CA PHE A 631 -5.82 13.28 18.88
C PHE A 631 -5.91 13.49 20.40
N VAL A 632 -4.77 13.60 21.08
CA VAL A 632 -4.71 13.85 22.54
C VAL A 632 -5.45 15.15 22.89
N ARG A 633 -5.27 16.21 22.10
CA ARG A 633 -5.97 17.50 22.28
C ARG A 633 -7.47 17.42 22.03
N SER A 634 -7.90 16.66 21.01
CA SER A 634 -9.33 16.40 20.75
C SER A 634 -9.96 15.62 21.92
N VAL A 635 -9.30 14.59 22.44
CA VAL A 635 -9.83 13.77 23.55
C VAL A 635 -9.95 14.59 24.84
N LEU A 636 -8.96 15.43 25.15
CA LEU A 636 -8.91 16.24 26.38
C LEU A 636 -9.65 17.58 26.27
N ASP A 637 -10.18 17.90 25.08
CA ASP A 637 -10.85 19.16 24.75
C ASP A 637 -10.01 20.39 25.16
N THR A 638 -8.77 20.44 24.66
CA THR A 638 -7.77 21.45 25.03
C THR A 638 -6.96 21.89 23.82
N ASP A 639 -6.62 23.18 23.74
CA ASP A 639 -5.79 23.76 22.67
C ASP A 639 -6.23 23.30 21.26
N LEU A 640 -7.54 23.34 21.00
CA LEU A 640 -8.15 22.75 19.80
C LEU A 640 -7.60 23.37 18.50
N ASP A 641 -7.18 24.64 18.52
CA ASP A 641 -6.53 25.30 17.38
C ASP A 641 -5.16 24.67 17.05
N ASP A 642 -4.33 24.40 18.06
CA ASP A 642 -3.05 23.69 17.88
C ASP A 642 -3.29 22.26 17.41
N GLY A 643 -4.31 21.60 17.96
CA GLY A 643 -4.76 20.29 17.52
C GLY A 643 -5.19 20.30 16.05
N LEU A 644 -5.95 21.31 15.64
CA LEU A 644 -6.40 21.48 14.25
C LEU A 644 -5.21 21.68 13.30
N ALA A 645 -4.26 22.53 13.67
CA ALA A 645 -3.04 22.77 12.89
C ALA A 645 -2.18 21.50 12.76
N ALA A 646 -2.07 20.70 13.82
CA ALA A 646 -1.37 19.42 13.78
C ALA A 646 -2.11 18.37 12.93
N ALA A 647 -3.45 18.27 13.05
CA ALA A 647 -4.25 17.37 12.23
C ALA A 647 -4.16 17.71 10.73
N ALA A 648 -4.18 19.00 10.38
CA ALA A 648 -4.00 19.46 9.00
C ALA A 648 -2.61 19.08 8.44
N ARG A 649 -1.54 19.25 9.22
CA ARG A 649 -0.19 18.82 8.83
C ARG A 649 -0.09 17.30 8.67
N ALA A 650 -0.70 16.53 9.57
CA ALA A 650 -0.76 15.08 9.48
C ALA A 650 -1.47 14.61 8.20
N VAL A 651 -2.62 15.21 7.87
CA VAL A 651 -3.36 14.92 6.63
C VAL A 651 -2.51 15.21 5.39
N LEU A 652 -1.77 16.32 5.35
CA LEU A 652 -0.86 16.62 4.24
C LEU A 652 0.25 15.57 4.10
N GLY A 653 0.86 15.15 5.21
CA GLY A 653 1.87 14.10 5.22
C GLY A 653 1.32 12.75 4.76
N PHE A 654 0.18 12.33 5.30
CA PHE A 654 -0.48 11.09 4.87
C PHE A 654 -0.98 11.14 3.43
N ARG A 655 -1.34 12.32 2.90
CA ARG A 655 -1.72 12.46 1.49
C ARG A 655 -0.53 12.18 0.57
N ASP A 656 0.62 12.81 0.81
CA ASP A 656 1.84 12.57 0.03
C ASP A 656 2.28 11.09 0.12
N LEU A 657 2.18 10.49 1.32
CA LEU A 657 2.47 9.08 1.51
C LEU A 657 1.48 8.15 0.78
N ALA A 658 0.19 8.47 0.82
CA ALA A 658 -0.85 7.69 0.15
C ALA A 658 -0.86 7.88 -1.38
N GLU A 659 -0.33 8.97 -1.92
CA GLU A 659 -0.09 9.15 -3.35
C GLU A 659 1.01 8.20 -3.85
N ARG A 660 2.03 7.94 -3.03
CA ARG A 660 3.16 7.05 -3.35
C ARG A 660 2.87 5.58 -3.06
N ASN A 661 2.23 5.31 -1.92
CA ASN A 661 1.87 3.97 -1.47
C ASN A 661 0.45 3.97 -0.87
N PRO A 662 -0.59 3.91 -1.73
CA PRO A 662 -1.98 3.92 -1.28
C PRO A 662 -2.31 2.78 -0.33
N GLN A 663 -1.75 1.58 -0.55
CA GLN A 663 -2.05 0.39 0.26
C GLN A 663 -1.62 0.56 1.72
N ALA A 664 -0.48 1.22 1.96
CA ALA A 664 0.05 1.40 3.31
C ALA A 664 -0.61 2.55 4.08
N TYR A 665 -0.98 3.65 3.40
CA TYR A 665 -1.28 4.92 4.07
C TYR A 665 -2.70 5.46 3.87
N THR A 666 -3.56 4.80 3.08
CA THR A 666 -4.94 5.27 2.89
C THR A 666 -5.74 5.23 4.21
N ALA A 667 -5.54 4.22 5.04
CA ALA A 667 -6.21 4.13 6.34
C ALA A 667 -5.78 5.28 7.27
N ASP A 668 -4.48 5.57 7.33
CA ASP A 668 -3.92 6.69 8.10
C ASP A 668 -4.47 8.04 7.61
N LEU A 669 -4.55 8.25 6.28
CA LEU A 669 -5.14 9.45 5.68
C LEU A 669 -6.62 9.63 6.05
N LEU A 670 -7.42 8.56 5.96
CA LEU A 670 -8.84 8.60 6.33
C LEU A 670 -9.03 8.88 7.84
N GLY A 671 -8.18 8.30 8.70
CA GLY A 671 -8.14 8.61 10.12
C GLY A 671 -7.75 10.07 10.41
N GLY A 672 -6.85 10.64 9.59
CA GLY A 672 -6.49 12.06 9.61
C GLY A 672 -7.68 12.96 9.26
N TYR A 673 -8.40 12.66 8.18
CA TYR A 673 -9.60 13.41 7.80
C TYR A 673 -10.70 13.35 8.87
N ALA A 674 -10.91 12.19 9.49
CA ALA A 674 -11.90 12.04 10.55
C ALA A 674 -11.60 12.94 11.76
N LEU A 675 -10.35 12.94 12.21
CA LEU A 675 -9.90 13.79 13.32
C LEU A 675 -9.96 15.28 12.95
N LEU A 676 -9.54 15.65 11.74
CA LEU A 676 -9.61 17.03 11.24
C LEU A 676 -11.06 17.55 11.20
N ALA A 677 -12.00 16.73 10.71
CA ALA A 677 -13.42 17.09 10.67
C ALA A 677 -14.05 17.19 12.07
N ASP A 678 -13.66 16.33 13.02
CA ASP A 678 -14.12 16.43 14.42
C ASP A 678 -13.66 17.74 15.06
N LEU A 679 -12.38 18.11 14.89
CA LEU A 679 -11.83 19.35 15.41
C LEU A 679 -12.49 20.59 14.81
N LEU A 680 -12.69 20.63 13.48
CA LEU A 680 -13.44 21.70 12.81
C LEU A 680 -14.87 21.83 13.34
N GLN A 681 -15.54 20.69 13.57
CA GLN A 681 -16.91 20.67 14.10
C GLN A 681 -16.98 21.28 15.51
N ARG A 682 -16.06 20.92 16.40
CA ARG A 682 -16.00 21.45 17.77
C ARG A 682 -15.67 22.93 17.83
N LEU A 683 -14.88 23.42 16.87
CA LEU A 683 -14.57 24.83 16.69
C LEU A 683 -15.71 25.62 16.00
N GLY A 684 -16.86 25.00 15.72
CA GLY A 684 -18.02 25.65 15.10
C GLY A 684 -17.91 25.86 13.58
N ARG A 685 -16.91 25.27 12.93
CA ARG A 685 -16.65 25.36 11.48
C ARG A 685 -17.32 24.21 10.74
N ALA A 686 -18.65 24.12 10.84
CA ALA A 686 -19.43 22.98 10.39
C ALA A 686 -19.36 22.72 8.87
N ASP A 687 -19.35 23.78 8.06
CA ASP A 687 -19.25 23.66 6.59
C ASP A 687 -17.90 23.06 6.17
N GLU A 688 -16.80 23.54 6.77
CA GLU A 688 -15.46 22.99 6.50
C GLU A 688 -15.33 21.54 6.98
N ALA A 689 -15.96 21.19 8.10
CA ALA A 689 -16.02 19.81 8.57
C ALA A 689 -16.79 18.91 7.57
N ALA A 690 -17.88 19.40 6.98
CA ALA A 690 -18.64 18.69 5.96
C ALA A 690 -17.81 18.48 4.69
N ASP A 691 -17.07 19.49 4.24
CA ASP A 691 -16.16 19.39 3.09
C ASP A 691 -15.05 18.34 3.31
N VAL A 692 -14.46 18.30 4.50
CA VAL A 692 -13.46 17.27 4.85
C VAL A 692 -14.07 15.87 4.86
N ARG A 693 -15.27 15.68 5.42
CA ARG A 693 -15.96 14.37 5.43
C ARG A 693 -16.30 13.89 4.03
N VAL A 694 -16.79 14.78 3.17
CA VAL A 694 -17.05 14.49 1.75
C VAL A 694 -15.76 14.13 1.02
N THR A 695 -14.66 14.85 1.28
CA THR A 695 -13.34 14.56 0.69
C THR A 695 -12.85 13.17 1.10
N ALA A 696 -13.00 12.79 2.37
CA ALA A 696 -12.69 11.45 2.86
C ALA A 696 -13.56 10.37 2.19
N ALA A 697 -14.85 10.63 1.99
CA ALA A 697 -15.77 9.70 1.31
C ALA A 697 -15.40 9.50 -0.17
N ARG A 698 -15.05 10.58 -0.89
CA ARG A 698 -14.52 10.48 -2.26
C ARG A 698 -13.26 9.65 -2.31
N ARG A 699 -12.30 9.91 -1.41
CA ARG A 699 -11.06 9.14 -1.35
C ARG A 699 -11.30 7.66 -1.10
N ARG A 700 -12.25 7.32 -0.22
CA ARG A 700 -12.66 5.94 0.03
C ARG A 700 -13.28 5.29 -1.22
N ALA A 701 -14.10 6.01 -1.98
CA ALA A 701 -14.69 5.51 -3.22
C ALA A 701 -13.65 5.30 -4.34
N GLU A 702 -12.60 6.13 -4.38
CA GLU A 702 -11.48 6.01 -5.34
C GLU A 702 -10.48 4.89 -4.99
N THR A 703 -10.52 4.35 -3.77
CA THR A 703 -9.55 3.33 -3.34
C THR A 703 -10.05 1.94 -3.76
N PRO A 704 -9.32 1.19 -4.62
CA PRO A 704 -9.70 -0.18 -4.94
C PRO A 704 -9.69 -1.01 -3.66
N THR A 705 -10.80 -1.66 -3.33
CA THR A 705 -10.85 -2.58 -2.19
C THR A 705 -9.92 -3.76 -2.48
N ALA A 706 -8.88 -3.92 -1.67
CA ALA A 706 -8.03 -5.11 -1.68
C ALA A 706 -8.85 -6.29 -1.13
N GLY A 707 -9.65 -6.92 -1.98
CA GLY A 707 -10.54 -8.01 -1.56
C GLY A 707 -11.53 -8.52 -2.61
N GLY A 708 -11.35 -8.25 -3.90
CA GLY A 708 -12.21 -8.79 -4.95
C GLY A 708 -11.49 -8.91 -6.29
N ALA A 709 -10.97 -10.10 -6.59
CA ALA A 709 -10.67 -10.48 -7.96
C ALA A 709 -12.01 -10.72 -8.69
N GLY A 710 -12.60 -9.64 -9.19
CA GLY A 710 -13.82 -9.62 -9.99
C GLY A 710 -13.72 -8.47 -11.00
N SER A 711 -14.16 -8.72 -12.23
CA SER A 711 -13.78 -8.02 -13.47
C SER A 711 -14.38 -6.63 -13.70
N ASP A 712 -14.71 -5.87 -12.66
CA ASP A 712 -15.29 -4.54 -12.84
C ASP A 712 -14.30 -3.48 -12.34
N GLY A 713 -14.06 -2.45 -13.17
CA GLY A 713 -13.20 -1.32 -12.85
C GLY A 713 -13.70 -0.52 -11.63
N PRO A 714 -13.13 0.68 -11.37
CA PRO A 714 -13.56 1.55 -10.25
C PRO A 714 -15.05 1.99 -10.32
N ASP A 715 -15.77 1.61 -11.37
CA ASP A 715 -17.20 1.86 -11.61
C ASP A 715 -18.12 0.71 -11.10
N GLY A 716 -17.79 0.10 -9.96
CA GLY A 716 -18.69 -0.85 -9.29
C GLY A 716 -19.84 -0.15 -8.54
N PRO A 717 -21.05 -0.77 -8.45
CA PRO A 717 -22.21 -0.19 -7.73
C PRO A 717 -21.92 0.21 -6.26
N ASP A 718 -20.94 -0.41 -5.59
CA ASP A 718 -20.57 -0.09 -4.21
C ASP A 718 -19.94 1.30 -4.02
N ALA A 719 -19.14 1.79 -4.98
CA ALA A 719 -18.41 3.06 -4.82
C ALA A 719 -19.35 4.28 -4.94
N SER A 720 -20.29 4.23 -5.88
CA SER A 720 -21.33 5.25 -6.05
C SER A 720 -22.28 5.30 -4.86
N ASP A 721 -22.67 4.13 -4.33
CA ASP A 721 -23.56 4.02 -3.16
C ASP A 721 -22.92 4.60 -1.88
N HIS A 722 -21.63 4.35 -1.65
CA HIS A 722 -20.92 4.91 -0.51
C HIS A 722 -20.83 6.44 -0.58
N LEU A 723 -20.55 6.99 -1.77
CA LEU A 723 -20.47 8.42 -1.98
C LEU A 723 -21.84 9.08 -1.88
N GLU A 724 -22.89 8.44 -2.38
CA GLU A 724 -24.28 8.90 -2.22
C GLU A 724 -24.67 9.00 -0.74
N ARG A 725 -24.40 7.96 0.06
CA ARG A 725 -24.68 7.97 1.51
C ARG A 725 -23.97 9.11 2.22
N ALA A 726 -22.72 9.39 1.87
CA ALA A 726 -21.95 10.48 2.46
C ALA A 726 -22.55 11.85 2.11
N TYR A 727 -22.87 12.10 0.83
CA TYR A 727 -23.54 13.33 0.44
C TYR A 727 -24.92 13.47 1.11
N ARG A 728 -25.69 12.39 1.21
CA ARG A 728 -27.00 12.35 1.87
C ARG A 728 -26.90 12.75 3.35
N ALA A 729 -25.96 12.16 4.08
CA ALA A 729 -25.77 12.47 5.50
C ALA A 729 -25.41 13.94 5.76
N GLU A 730 -24.57 14.56 4.91
CA GLU A 730 -24.22 15.98 5.07
C GLU A 730 -25.32 16.91 4.49
N ALA A 731 -26.01 16.50 3.44
CA ALA A 731 -27.17 17.23 2.89
C ALA A 731 -28.32 17.31 3.91
N GLU A 732 -28.58 16.24 4.67
CA GLU A 732 -29.55 16.23 5.77
C GLU A 732 -29.23 17.28 6.84
N LYS A 733 -27.94 17.54 7.09
CA LYS A 733 -27.45 18.56 8.04
C LYS A 733 -27.50 19.99 7.50
N GLY A 734 -27.87 20.20 6.25
CA GLY A 734 -27.96 21.53 5.63
C GLY A 734 -26.79 21.91 4.73
N HIS A 735 -25.82 21.01 4.48
CA HIS A 735 -24.66 21.33 3.65
C HIS A 735 -25.04 21.48 2.17
N VAL A 736 -25.07 22.71 1.68
CA VAL A 736 -25.57 23.08 0.35
C VAL A 736 -24.77 22.42 -0.80
N PRO A 737 -23.42 22.38 -0.78
CA PRO A 737 -22.66 21.65 -1.79
C PRO A 737 -23.02 20.16 -1.84
N SER A 738 -23.25 19.51 -0.69
CA SER A 738 -23.67 18.11 -0.64
C SER A 738 -25.06 17.89 -1.23
N MET A 739 -26.01 18.81 -1.03
CA MET A 739 -27.33 18.73 -1.66
C MET A 739 -27.24 18.80 -3.20
N ILE A 740 -26.39 19.69 -3.73
CA ILE A 740 -26.19 19.83 -5.19
C ILE A 740 -25.51 18.58 -5.76
N HIS A 741 -24.47 18.08 -5.10
CA HIS A 741 -23.76 16.87 -5.54
C HIS A 741 -24.62 15.62 -5.46
N LEU A 742 -25.42 15.46 -4.39
CA LEU A 742 -26.38 14.37 -4.25
C LEU A 742 -27.46 14.45 -5.34
N GLY A 743 -28.02 15.63 -5.58
CA GLY A 743 -29.02 15.85 -6.62
C GLY A 743 -28.51 15.45 -8.01
N ARG A 744 -27.27 15.80 -8.34
CA ARG A 744 -26.63 15.40 -9.60
C ARG A 744 -26.39 13.90 -9.69
N LEU A 745 -25.92 13.27 -8.60
CA LEU A 745 -25.64 11.83 -8.58
C LEU A 745 -26.94 11.03 -8.76
N LEU A 746 -28.00 11.43 -8.07
CA LEU A 746 -29.33 10.84 -8.21
C LEU A 746 -29.92 11.07 -9.61
N GLU A 747 -29.66 12.22 -10.23
CA GLU A 747 -30.03 12.50 -11.62
C GLU A 747 -29.34 11.58 -12.62
N GLN A 748 -28.03 11.39 -12.48
CA GLN A 748 -27.27 10.45 -13.31
C GLN A 748 -27.74 9.01 -13.16
N ALA A 749 -28.25 8.65 -11.97
CA ALA A 749 -28.82 7.34 -11.67
C ALA A 749 -30.32 7.21 -12.08
N ASP A 750 -30.89 8.20 -12.79
CA ASP A 750 -32.31 8.26 -13.18
C ASP A 750 -33.30 8.20 -11.98
N ARG A 751 -32.84 8.56 -10.77
CA ARG A 751 -33.59 8.56 -9.50
C ARG A 751 -34.05 9.95 -9.10
N MET A 752 -34.72 10.60 -10.03
CA MET A 752 -35.01 12.02 -9.88
C MET A 752 -36.09 12.38 -8.87
N ASP A 753 -36.98 11.44 -8.54
CA ASP A 753 -37.95 11.63 -7.46
C ASP A 753 -37.23 11.84 -6.11
N GLU A 754 -36.03 11.25 -5.97
CA GLU A 754 -35.15 11.48 -4.81
C GLU A 754 -34.28 12.74 -5.00
N ALA A 755 -33.88 13.08 -6.22
CA ALA A 755 -33.02 14.24 -6.50
C ALA A 755 -33.74 15.57 -6.28
N GLU A 756 -35.00 15.67 -6.70
CA GLU A 756 -35.76 16.92 -6.72
C GLU A 756 -35.86 17.60 -5.34
N PRO A 757 -36.22 16.91 -4.24
CA PRO A 757 -36.28 17.53 -2.91
C PRO A 757 -34.94 18.16 -2.48
N TRP A 758 -33.81 17.52 -2.81
CA TRP A 758 -32.49 18.03 -2.48
C TRP A 758 -32.12 19.24 -3.33
N LEU A 759 -32.34 19.16 -4.64
CA LEU A 759 -32.11 20.28 -5.56
C LEU A 759 -33.02 21.48 -5.24
N ARG A 760 -34.26 21.24 -4.82
CA ARG A 760 -35.20 22.29 -4.37
C ARG A 760 -34.69 23.00 -3.11
N ARG A 761 -34.32 22.25 -2.07
CA ARG A 761 -33.73 22.84 -0.85
C ARG A 761 -32.45 23.63 -1.14
N ALA A 762 -31.61 23.13 -2.04
CA ALA A 762 -30.41 23.86 -2.47
C ALA A 762 -30.75 25.12 -3.28
N ALA A 763 -31.75 25.06 -4.17
CA ALA A 763 -32.22 26.20 -4.96
C ALA A 763 -32.84 27.30 -4.09
N GLU A 764 -33.54 26.94 -3.01
CA GLU A 764 -34.10 27.88 -2.02
C GLU A 764 -33.02 28.74 -1.34
N THR A 765 -31.76 28.26 -1.27
CA THR A 765 -30.62 29.05 -0.76
C THR A 765 -30.10 30.10 -1.74
N GLY A 766 -30.65 30.15 -2.95
CA GLY A 766 -30.28 31.10 -4.00
C GLY A 766 -29.06 30.68 -4.84
N GLN A 767 -28.63 29.42 -4.75
CA GLN A 767 -27.51 28.90 -5.55
C GLN A 767 -27.92 28.69 -7.02
N PRO A 768 -27.30 29.40 -7.99
CA PRO A 768 -27.69 29.33 -9.41
C PRO A 768 -27.60 27.91 -9.98
N THR A 769 -26.53 27.16 -9.64
CA THR A 769 -26.33 25.78 -10.08
C THR A 769 -27.47 24.86 -9.65
N ALA A 770 -27.99 25.03 -8.43
CA ALA A 770 -29.10 24.23 -7.92
C ALA A 770 -30.41 24.55 -8.66
N VAL A 771 -30.65 25.83 -8.94
CA VAL A 771 -31.82 26.30 -9.68
C VAL A 771 -31.83 25.74 -11.11
N VAL A 772 -30.70 25.78 -11.81
CA VAL A 772 -30.56 25.26 -13.17
C VAL A 772 -30.82 23.75 -13.22
N LEU A 773 -30.23 22.98 -12.30
CA LEU A 773 -30.43 21.53 -12.23
C LEU A 773 -31.90 21.16 -11.92
N LEU A 774 -32.51 21.83 -10.94
CA LEU A 774 -33.92 21.64 -10.61
C LEU A 774 -34.84 21.99 -11.78
N ALA A 775 -34.60 23.13 -12.44
CA ALA A 775 -35.44 23.57 -13.55
C ALA A 775 -35.31 22.64 -14.77
N GLY A 776 -34.10 22.20 -15.12
CA GLY A 776 -33.88 21.23 -16.18
C GLY A 776 -34.64 19.92 -15.92
N ALA A 777 -34.56 19.42 -14.69
CA ALA A 777 -35.28 18.25 -14.21
C ALA A 777 -36.81 18.35 -14.31
N LEU A 778 -37.36 19.52 -13.95
CA LEU A 778 -38.80 19.75 -14.02
C LEU A 778 -39.28 19.86 -15.47
N LEU A 779 -38.49 20.49 -16.35
CA LEU A 779 -38.80 20.63 -17.77
C LEU A 779 -38.82 19.29 -18.51
N THR A 780 -37.88 18.38 -18.23
CA THR A 780 -37.84 17.05 -18.87
C THR A 780 -39.03 16.18 -18.49
N ARG A 781 -39.61 16.39 -17.30
CA ARG A 781 -40.85 15.72 -16.84
C ARG A 781 -42.13 16.41 -17.27
N GLY A 782 -42.05 17.50 -18.04
CA GLY A 782 -43.22 18.25 -18.47
C GLY A 782 -43.86 19.12 -17.38
N ARG A 783 -43.21 19.32 -16.22
CA ARG A 783 -43.66 20.20 -15.12
C ARG A 783 -43.19 21.64 -15.34
N ALA A 784 -43.54 22.19 -16.49
CA ALA A 784 -43.14 23.53 -16.92
C ALA A 784 -43.62 24.63 -15.96
N ASP A 785 -44.85 24.51 -15.45
CA ASP A 785 -45.46 25.49 -14.55
C ASP A 785 -44.67 25.68 -13.24
N GLU A 786 -43.94 24.64 -12.82
CA GLU A 786 -43.06 24.70 -11.64
C GLU A 786 -41.65 25.16 -11.99
N ALA A 787 -41.14 24.82 -13.17
CA ALA A 787 -39.80 25.21 -13.61
C ALA A 787 -39.68 26.72 -13.92
N GLU A 788 -40.72 27.31 -14.52
CA GLU A 788 -40.71 28.67 -15.02
C GLU A 788 -40.44 29.73 -13.92
N PRO A 789 -41.10 29.69 -12.74
CA PRO A 789 -40.81 30.65 -11.67
C PRO A 789 -39.36 30.60 -11.17
N TRP A 790 -38.78 29.41 -11.05
CA TRP A 790 -37.38 29.22 -10.65
C TRP A 790 -36.42 29.80 -11.69
N LEU A 791 -36.66 29.50 -12.96
CA LEU A 791 -35.87 30.04 -14.07
C LEU A 791 -36.00 31.55 -14.18
N GLU A 792 -37.21 32.11 -14.04
CA GLU A 792 -37.42 33.56 -14.06
C GLU A 792 -36.70 34.26 -12.91
N GLN A 793 -36.76 33.68 -11.70
CA GLN A 793 -36.07 34.24 -10.54
C GLN A 793 -34.55 34.29 -10.77
N SER A 794 -33.94 33.17 -11.21
CA SER A 794 -32.50 33.11 -11.48
C SER A 794 -32.10 33.96 -12.69
N ALA A 795 -32.91 33.97 -13.75
CA ALA A 795 -32.69 34.82 -14.91
C ALA A 795 -32.73 36.32 -14.56
N ARG A 796 -33.58 36.74 -13.61
CA ARG A 796 -33.63 38.13 -13.12
C ARG A 796 -32.38 38.53 -12.33
N THR A 797 -31.73 37.59 -11.65
CA THR A 797 -30.47 37.84 -10.92
C THR A 797 -29.23 37.80 -11.81
N GLY A 798 -29.39 37.51 -13.11
CA GLY A 798 -28.30 37.53 -14.09
C GLY A 798 -27.75 36.16 -14.47
N ASP A 799 -28.37 35.06 -14.04
CA ASP A 799 -27.97 33.70 -14.43
C ASP A 799 -28.25 33.46 -15.92
N VAL A 800 -27.17 33.44 -16.69
CA VAL A 800 -27.18 33.29 -18.14
C VAL A 800 -27.76 31.93 -18.56
N THR A 801 -27.46 30.86 -17.83
CA THR A 801 -27.95 29.51 -18.15
C THR A 801 -29.46 29.42 -17.91
N ALA A 802 -29.96 30.04 -16.84
CA ALA A 802 -31.39 30.12 -16.56
C ALA A 802 -32.12 30.94 -17.64
N MET A 803 -31.55 32.04 -18.13
CA MET A 803 -32.12 32.82 -19.25
C MET A 803 -32.24 31.98 -20.53
N SER A 804 -31.22 31.17 -20.86
CA SER A 804 -31.23 30.30 -22.04
C SER A 804 -32.28 29.21 -21.96
N LEU A 805 -32.35 28.49 -20.83
CA LEU A 805 -33.34 27.43 -20.61
C LEU A 805 -34.77 27.96 -20.61
N LEU A 806 -34.99 29.14 -20.00
CA LEU A 806 -36.29 29.82 -20.05
C LEU A 806 -36.66 30.20 -21.48
N GLY A 807 -35.71 30.74 -22.24
CA GLY A 807 -35.90 31.10 -23.64
C GLY A 807 -36.32 29.91 -24.51
N GLU A 808 -35.62 28.78 -24.41
CA GLU A 808 -35.94 27.55 -25.13
C GLU A 808 -37.34 27.01 -24.77
N HIS A 809 -37.67 27.01 -23.48
CA HIS A 809 -38.99 26.61 -23.01
C HIS A 809 -40.12 27.48 -23.59
N LEU A 810 -39.91 28.80 -23.62
CA LEU A 810 -40.88 29.75 -24.17
C LEU A 810 -41.05 29.60 -25.69
N ILE A 811 -40.00 29.21 -26.44
CA ILE A 811 -40.13 28.85 -27.86
C ILE A 811 -41.06 27.64 -28.02
N ARG A 812 -40.84 26.57 -27.26
CA ARG A 812 -41.63 25.33 -27.35
C ARG A 812 -43.10 25.52 -27.01
N THR A 813 -43.43 26.49 -26.16
CA THR A 813 -44.81 26.83 -25.75
C THR A 813 -45.47 27.89 -26.63
N GLY A 814 -44.79 28.36 -27.69
CA GLY A 814 -45.34 29.35 -28.63
C GLY A 814 -45.30 30.81 -28.13
N ARG A 815 -44.59 31.09 -27.02
CA ARG A 815 -44.43 32.43 -26.41
C ARG A 815 -43.20 33.16 -26.96
N GLY A 816 -43.10 33.24 -28.30
CA GLY A 816 -41.90 33.71 -28.99
C GLY A 816 -41.42 35.12 -28.61
N THR A 817 -42.31 36.06 -28.30
CA THR A 817 -41.92 37.43 -27.91
C THR A 817 -41.22 37.50 -26.55
N GLN A 818 -41.62 36.66 -25.61
CA GLN A 818 -40.99 36.57 -24.30
C GLN A 818 -39.69 35.75 -24.38
N ALA A 819 -39.68 34.69 -25.19
CA ALA A 819 -38.48 33.94 -25.51
C ALA A 819 -37.39 34.86 -26.07
N GLU A 820 -37.75 35.72 -27.02
CA GLU A 820 -36.83 36.68 -27.63
C GLU A 820 -36.16 37.60 -26.60
N ALA A 821 -36.92 38.09 -25.61
CA ALA A 821 -36.38 38.98 -24.60
C ALA A 821 -35.31 38.32 -23.73
N TRP A 822 -35.49 37.06 -23.36
CA TRP A 822 -34.54 36.30 -22.54
C TRP A 822 -33.36 35.77 -23.36
N LEU A 823 -33.62 35.20 -24.54
CA LEU A 823 -32.57 34.71 -25.43
C LEU A 823 -31.65 35.83 -25.91
N ARG A 824 -32.19 37.04 -26.13
CA ARG A 824 -31.35 38.21 -26.48
C ARG A 824 -30.36 38.54 -25.37
N LYS A 825 -30.80 38.57 -24.10
CA LYS A 825 -29.94 38.85 -22.94
C LYS A 825 -28.88 37.75 -22.75
N ALA A 826 -29.28 36.50 -22.83
CA ALA A 826 -28.36 35.36 -22.73
C ALA A 826 -27.33 35.36 -23.87
N ALA A 827 -27.77 35.65 -25.09
CA ALA A 827 -26.90 35.77 -26.26
C ALA A 827 -25.92 36.96 -26.16
N GLU A 828 -26.34 38.09 -25.60
CA GLU A 828 -25.48 39.24 -25.31
C GLU A 828 -24.44 38.94 -24.23
N ALA A 829 -24.79 38.07 -23.27
CA ALA A 829 -23.85 37.52 -22.29
C ALA A 829 -22.93 36.42 -22.84
N GLY A 830 -23.07 36.06 -24.12
CA GLY A 830 -22.19 35.11 -24.81
C GLY A 830 -22.62 33.65 -24.76
N ASP A 831 -23.84 33.34 -24.31
CA ASP A 831 -24.32 31.96 -24.27
C ASP A 831 -24.51 31.37 -25.68
N THR A 832 -23.90 30.23 -25.90
CA THR A 832 -23.77 29.62 -27.22
C THR A 832 -25.10 29.01 -27.70
N THR A 833 -25.86 28.44 -26.77
CA THR A 833 -27.19 27.86 -27.01
C THR A 833 -28.21 28.96 -27.29
N ALA A 834 -28.22 30.04 -26.50
CA ALA A 834 -29.10 31.18 -26.72
C ALA A 834 -28.82 31.89 -28.04
N LEU A 835 -27.55 32.01 -28.46
CA LEU A 835 -27.20 32.56 -29.77
C LEU A 835 -27.81 31.75 -30.92
N TYR A 836 -27.81 30.43 -30.81
CA TYR A 836 -28.42 29.53 -31.80
C TYR A 836 -29.95 29.60 -31.77
N GLU A 837 -30.56 29.40 -30.61
CA GLU A 837 -32.02 29.39 -30.45
C GLU A 837 -32.64 30.74 -30.82
N PHE A 838 -31.96 31.85 -30.50
CA PHE A 838 -32.38 33.17 -30.96
C PHE A 838 -32.30 33.30 -32.48
N GLY A 839 -31.23 32.79 -33.10
CA GLY A 839 -31.09 32.75 -34.56
C GLY A 839 -32.19 31.95 -35.24
N VAL A 840 -32.56 30.78 -34.69
CA VAL A 840 -33.66 29.95 -35.21
C VAL A 840 -35.01 30.65 -35.07
N LEU A 841 -35.28 31.29 -33.92
CA LEU A 841 -36.50 32.07 -33.69
C LEU A 841 -36.62 33.24 -34.69
N LEU A 842 -35.49 33.88 -35.04
CA LEU A 842 -35.46 34.93 -36.05
C LEU A 842 -35.77 34.39 -37.46
N LEU A 843 -35.34 33.17 -37.79
CA LEU A 843 -35.70 32.52 -39.06
C LEU A 843 -37.20 32.23 -39.17
N THR A 844 -37.80 31.67 -38.12
CA THR A 844 -39.24 31.33 -38.11
C THR A 844 -40.13 32.57 -38.15
N THR A 845 -39.62 33.72 -37.71
CA THR A 845 -40.30 35.02 -37.77
C THR A 845 -39.98 35.84 -39.03
N GLY A 846 -39.21 35.28 -39.98
CA GLY A 846 -38.90 35.91 -41.27
C GLY A 846 -37.79 36.97 -41.24
N ARG A 847 -37.04 37.10 -40.14
CA ARG A 847 -35.95 38.07 -39.94
C ARG A 847 -34.59 37.47 -40.32
N ALA A 848 -34.45 37.10 -41.58
CA ALA A 848 -33.30 36.34 -42.10
C ALA A 848 -31.93 37.03 -41.90
N GLU A 849 -31.84 38.36 -42.06
CA GLU A 849 -30.59 39.10 -41.90
C GLU A 849 -30.10 39.11 -40.44
N GLU A 850 -31.02 39.30 -39.49
CA GLU A 850 -30.71 39.25 -38.07
C GLU A 850 -30.38 37.82 -37.62
N ALA A 851 -31.08 36.83 -38.17
CA ALA A 851 -30.79 35.43 -37.93
C ALA A 851 -29.37 35.06 -38.41
N GLU A 852 -28.95 35.53 -39.60
CA GLU A 852 -27.60 35.30 -40.11
C GLU A 852 -26.54 35.82 -39.12
N LEU A 853 -26.73 37.03 -38.59
CA LEU A 853 -25.80 37.63 -37.63
C LEU A 853 -25.65 36.76 -36.37
N ARG A 854 -26.78 36.33 -35.78
CA ARG A 854 -26.79 35.51 -34.57
C ARG A 854 -26.24 34.10 -34.81
N LEU A 855 -26.57 33.48 -35.93
CA LEU A 855 -26.02 32.17 -36.31
C LEU A 855 -24.51 32.24 -36.57
N ARG A 856 -23.99 33.32 -37.18
CA ARG A 856 -22.52 33.52 -37.32
C ARG A 856 -21.81 33.70 -35.98
N GLN A 857 -22.48 34.28 -34.99
CA GLN A 857 -21.95 34.37 -33.62
C GLN A 857 -21.98 32.98 -32.94
N ALA A 858 -23.09 32.24 -33.07
CA ALA A 858 -23.21 30.89 -32.54
C ALA A 858 -22.16 29.92 -33.12
N VAL A 859 -21.84 30.03 -34.42
CA VAL A 859 -20.77 29.25 -35.06
C VAL A 859 -19.40 29.59 -34.47
N ARG A 860 -19.09 30.89 -34.29
CA ARG A 860 -17.83 31.32 -33.68
C ARG A 860 -17.69 30.86 -32.23
N ALA A 861 -18.81 30.76 -31.52
CA ALA A 861 -18.87 30.25 -30.16
C ALA A 861 -18.90 28.71 -30.08
N GLY A 862 -18.89 28.00 -31.22
CA GLY A 862 -18.78 26.55 -31.27
C GLY A 862 -20.10 25.77 -31.12
N HIS A 863 -21.26 26.39 -31.34
CA HIS A 863 -22.54 25.68 -31.23
C HIS A 863 -22.68 24.59 -32.32
N PRO A 864 -22.95 23.32 -31.96
CA PRO A 864 -22.81 22.18 -32.86
C PRO A 864 -23.76 22.18 -34.06
N ARG A 865 -24.93 22.82 -33.93
CA ARG A 865 -25.95 22.87 -35.00
C ARG A 865 -25.92 24.15 -35.83
N ALA A 866 -25.20 25.19 -35.38
CA ALA A 866 -25.33 26.53 -35.95
C ALA A 866 -24.77 26.61 -37.39
N ALA A 867 -23.68 25.90 -37.68
CA ALA A 867 -23.04 25.93 -39.00
C ALA A 867 -23.95 25.32 -40.08
N GLY A 868 -24.66 24.24 -39.77
CA GLY A 868 -25.60 23.61 -40.72
C GLY A 868 -26.77 24.53 -41.07
N THR A 869 -27.42 25.12 -40.06
CA THR A 869 -28.54 26.05 -40.25
C THR A 869 -28.12 27.32 -41.01
N LEU A 870 -26.95 27.87 -40.69
CA LEU A 870 -26.38 29.01 -41.42
C LEU A 870 -26.07 28.66 -42.88
N GLY A 871 -25.51 27.48 -43.12
CA GLY A 871 -25.21 26.99 -44.46
C GLY A 871 -26.46 26.87 -45.34
N VAL A 872 -27.56 26.34 -44.80
CA VAL A 872 -28.84 26.25 -45.51
C VAL A 872 -29.41 27.64 -45.82
N LEU A 873 -29.42 28.55 -44.84
CA LEU A 873 -29.89 29.92 -45.04
C LEU A 873 -29.13 30.64 -46.16
N LEU A 874 -27.81 30.47 -46.22
CA LEU A 874 -26.96 31.07 -47.25
C LEU A 874 -27.18 30.43 -48.62
N TYR A 875 -27.45 29.13 -48.67
CA TYR A 875 -27.74 28.43 -49.91
C TYR A 875 -29.10 28.86 -50.50
N ASP A 876 -30.15 28.91 -49.68
CA ASP A 876 -31.51 29.30 -50.10
C ASP A 876 -31.59 30.77 -50.52
N SER A 877 -30.71 31.63 -49.99
CA SER A 877 -30.56 33.03 -50.42
C SER A 877 -29.71 33.21 -51.69
N GLY A 878 -29.33 32.11 -52.36
CA GLY A 878 -28.56 32.14 -53.61
C GLY A 878 -27.05 32.38 -53.41
N ARG A 879 -26.55 32.39 -52.18
CA ARG A 879 -25.15 32.66 -51.82
C ARG A 879 -24.38 31.35 -51.63
N ALA A 880 -24.41 30.48 -52.65
CA ALA A 880 -23.80 29.14 -52.58
C ALA A 880 -22.30 29.14 -52.20
N ARG A 881 -21.53 30.14 -52.64
CA ARG A 881 -20.10 30.27 -52.26
C ARG A 881 -19.90 30.54 -50.77
N ASP A 882 -20.81 31.30 -50.15
CA ASP A 882 -20.74 31.62 -48.72
C ASP A 882 -21.27 30.46 -47.87
N ALA A 883 -22.18 29.65 -48.42
CA ALA A 883 -22.78 28.49 -47.75
C ALA A 883 -21.83 27.30 -47.59
N GLU A 884 -20.99 27.04 -48.60
CA GLU A 884 -20.09 25.87 -48.65
C GLU A 884 -19.21 25.68 -47.39
N PRO A 885 -18.48 26.69 -46.87
CA PRO A 885 -17.61 26.48 -45.70
C PRO A 885 -18.40 26.05 -44.46
N PHE A 886 -19.61 26.58 -44.26
CA PHE A 886 -20.44 26.23 -43.10
C PHE A 886 -21.08 24.84 -43.25
N LEU A 887 -21.50 24.46 -44.47
CA LEU A 887 -22.00 23.12 -44.75
C LEU A 887 -20.90 22.06 -44.63
N ARG A 888 -19.66 22.35 -45.06
CA ARG A 888 -18.49 21.47 -44.83
C ARG A 888 -18.20 21.30 -43.35
N GLN A 889 -18.13 22.41 -42.60
CA GLN A 889 -17.90 22.37 -41.15
C GLN A 889 -18.95 21.50 -40.43
N ALA A 890 -20.24 21.65 -40.77
CA ALA A 890 -21.30 20.85 -40.17
C ALA A 890 -21.26 19.37 -40.62
N ALA A 891 -20.90 19.10 -41.87
CA ALA A 891 -20.73 17.75 -42.39
C ALA A 891 -19.56 17.01 -41.71
N ASP A 892 -18.44 17.70 -41.46
CA ASP A 892 -17.28 17.11 -40.76
C ASP A 892 -17.53 16.94 -39.26
N ALA A 893 -18.44 17.71 -38.68
CA ALA A 893 -18.97 17.50 -37.33
C ALA A 893 -20.03 16.37 -37.25
N GLY A 894 -20.30 15.65 -38.35
CA GLY A 894 -21.19 14.49 -38.37
C GLY A 894 -22.66 14.77 -38.68
N SER A 895 -23.02 15.98 -39.09
CA SER A 895 -24.42 16.30 -39.43
C SER A 895 -24.85 15.68 -40.77
N ALA A 896 -25.66 14.63 -40.72
CA ALA A 896 -26.12 13.88 -41.90
C ALA A 896 -26.96 14.75 -42.87
N SER A 897 -27.77 15.67 -42.34
CA SER A 897 -28.54 16.63 -43.16
C SER A 897 -27.64 17.66 -43.83
N ALA A 898 -26.57 18.12 -43.15
CA ALA A 898 -25.59 19.03 -43.76
C ALA A 898 -24.77 18.33 -44.86
N MET A 899 -24.44 17.04 -44.70
CA MET A 899 -23.78 16.24 -45.74
C MET A 899 -24.64 16.15 -47.02
N SER A 900 -25.95 15.91 -46.89
CA SER A 900 -26.89 15.90 -48.03
C SER A 900 -27.03 17.27 -48.68
N ASN A 901 -27.16 18.34 -47.90
CA ASN A 901 -27.24 19.71 -48.43
C ASN A 901 -25.95 20.15 -49.11
N LEU A 902 -24.78 19.74 -48.58
CA LEU A 902 -23.48 19.94 -49.21
C LEU A 902 -23.40 19.19 -50.54
N GLY A 903 -23.88 17.94 -50.60
CA GLY A 903 -23.97 17.18 -51.85
C GLY A 903 -24.78 17.91 -52.92
N THR A 904 -25.92 18.48 -52.55
CA THR A 904 -26.77 19.26 -53.47
C THR A 904 -26.09 20.53 -53.96
N LEU A 905 -25.42 21.26 -53.07
CA LEU A 905 -24.63 22.44 -53.44
C LEU A 905 -23.48 22.08 -54.39
N LEU A 906 -22.74 21.01 -54.10
CA LEU A 906 -21.62 20.56 -54.94
C LEU A 906 -22.11 20.06 -56.30
N TYR A 907 -23.26 19.40 -56.36
CA TYR A 907 -23.84 18.93 -57.61
C TYR A 907 -24.28 20.09 -58.51
N THR A 908 -25.01 21.06 -57.95
CA THR A 908 -25.47 22.26 -58.69
C THR A 908 -24.32 23.16 -59.16
N THR A 909 -23.16 23.09 -58.51
CA THR A 909 -21.93 23.81 -58.89
C THR A 909 -21.00 23.00 -59.81
N GLY A 910 -21.42 21.80 -60.26
CA GLY A 910 -20.70 20.96 -61.23
C GLY A 910 -19.58 20.09 -60.64
N ARG A 911 -19.47 19.98 -59.31
CA ARG A 911 -18.46 19.20 -58.59
C ARG A 911 -18.96 17.80 -58.26
N THR A 912 -19.32 17.07 -59.32
CA THR A 912 -20.04 15.79 -59.27
C THR A 912 -19.40 14.72 -58.38
N ARG A 913 -18.07 14.57 -58.40
CA ARG A 913 -17.38 13.55 -57.57
C ARG A 913 -17.45 13.86 -56.07
N GLU A 914 -17.32 15.12 -55.70
CA GLU A 914 -17.42 15.53 -54.29
C GLU A 914 -18.87 15.48 -53.80
N ALA A 915 -19.84 15.73 -54.69
CA ALA A 915 -21.25 15.52 -54.39
C ALA A 915 -21.55 14.04 -54.09
N GLU A 916 -20.99 13.11 -54.88
CA GLU A 916 -21.14 11.66 -54.65
C GLU A 916 -20.62 11.23 -53.26
N ASP A 917 -19.46 11.73 -52.86
CA ASP A 917 -18.86 11.45 -51.55
C ASP A 917 -19.73 12.00 -50.40
N ALA A 918 -20.18 13.25 -50.52
CA ALA A 918 -21.04 13.89 -49.54
C ALA A 918 -22.37 13.14 -49.36
N TYR A 919 -23.00 12.72 -50.46
CA TYR A 919 -24.24 11.93 -50.38
C TYR A 919 -24.02 10.54 -49.78
N ARG A 920 -22.90 9.85 -50.08
CA ARG A 920 -22.60 8.56 -49.45
C ARG A 920 -22.39 8.69 -47.94
N ARG A 921 -21.63 9.69 -47.50
CA ARG A 921 -21.46 9.98 -46.06
C ARG A 921 -22.81 10.25 -45.37
N ALA A 922 -23.73 10.97 -46.04
CA ALA A 922 -25.07 11.21 -45.52
C ALA A 922 -25.88 9.90 -45.38
N VAL A 923 -25.75 8.97 -46.33
CA VAL A 923 -26.41 7.64 -46.28
C VAL A 923 -25.83 6.79 -45.14
N ASP A 924 -24.52 6.76 -44.97
CA ASP A 924 -23.85 6.00 -43.89
C ASP A 924 -24.22 6.56 -42.51
N ALA A 925 -24.50 7.86 -42.43
CA ALA A 925 -25.03 8.53 -41.24
C ALA A 925 -26.55 8.36 -41.06
N GLY A 926 -27.22 7.54 -41.87
CA GLY A 926 -28.63 7.18 -41.73
C GLY A 926 -29.63 8.19 -42.30
N PHE A 927 -29.22 9.09 -43.19
CA PHE A 927 -30.12 10.07 -43.80
C PHE A 927 -30.80 9.53 -45.07
N ASP A 928 -31.98 8.95 -44.91
CA ASP A 928 -32.70 8.22 -45.97
C ASP A 928 -32.94 9.02 -47.26
N ARG A 929 -33.15 10.34 -47.17
CA ARG A 929 -33.35 11.20 -48.35
C ARG A 929 -32.12 11.23 -49.26
N ALA A 930 -30.91 11.10 -48.71
CA ALA A 930 -29.68 11.10 -49.51
C ALA A 930 -29.60 9.88 -50.45
N GLN A 931 -30.30 8.79 -50.17
CA GLN A 931 -30.37 7.63 -51.07
C GLN A 931 -31.06 7.99 -52.39
N TYR A 932 -32.10 8.83 -52.34
CA TYR A 932 -32.78 9.33 -53.54
C TYR A 932 -31.89 10.33 -54.29
N ASP A 933 -31.28 11.28 -53.59
CA ASP A 933 -30.40 12.30 -54.21
C ASP A 933 -29.18 11.63 -54.89
N LEU A 934 -28.64 10.57 -54.29
CA LEU A 934 -27.59 9.75 -54.89
C LEU A 934 -28.08 8.99 -56.13
N GLY A 935 -29.31 8.48 -56.11
CA GLY A 935 -29.94 7.87 -57.29
C GLY A 935 -30.04 8.84 -58.47
N VAL A 936 -30.47 10.08 -58.22
CA VAL A 936 -30.54 11.16 -59.21
C VAL A 936 -29.15 11.51 -59.75
N LEU A 937 -28.15 11.57 -58.87
CA LEU A 937 -26.76 11.83 -59.27
C LEU A 937 -26.21 10.73 -60.18
N MET A 938 -26.42 9.45 -59.84
CA MET A 938 -25.95 8.31 -60.65
C MET A 938 -26.60 8.30 -62.03
N GLU A 939 -27.88 8.66 -62.09
CA GLU A 939 -28.61 8.77 -63.34
C GLU A 939 -28.06 9.89 -64.24
N ASN A 940 -27.90 11.09 -63.69
CA ASN A 940 -27.40 12.24 -64.44
C ASN A 940 -25.92 12.11 -64.83
N THR A 941 -25.21 11.13 -64.28
CA THR A 941 -23.82 10.79 -64.62
C THR A 941 -23.68 9.58 -65.54
N GLY A 942 -24.80 9.03 -66.04
CA GLY A 942 -24.81 7.92 -66.99
C GLY A 942 -24.59 6.54 -66.37
N ARG A 943 -24.90 6.35 -65.08
CA ARG A 943 -24.80 5.08 -64.34
C ARG A 943 -26.19 4.54 -63.95
N PRO A 944 -27.06 4.20 -64.92
CA PRO A 944 -28.46 3.86 -64.66
C PRO A 944 -28.66 2.59 -63.81
N ALA A 945 -27.75 1.61 -63.91
CA ALA A 945 -27.81 0.38 -63.12
C ALA A 945 -27.60 0.64 -61.61
N GLU A 946 -26.75 1.60 -61.26
CA GLU A 946 -26.52 1.99 -59.87
C GLU A 946 -27.62 2.91 -59.37
N ALA A 947 -28.12 3.82 -60.22
CA ALA A 947 -29.30 4.61 -59.93
C ALA A 947 -30.49 3.72 -59.54
N GLU A 948 -30.74 2.63 -60.28
CA GLU A 948 -31.80 1.65 -59.98
C GLU A 948 -31.64 1.05 -58.56
N GLN A 949 -30.41 0.73 -58.14
CA GLN A 949 -30.16 0.17 -56.81
C GLN A 949 -30.45 1.18 -55.70
N TRP A 950 -30.03 2.43 -55.88
CA TRP A 950 -30.28 3.50 -54.91
C TRP A 950 -31.74 3.89 -54.84
N TYR A 951 -32.43 4.01 -55.98
CA TYR A 951 -33.87 4.22 -56.01
C TYR A 951 -34.64 3.07 -55.36
N ARG A 952 -34.21 1.81 -55.54
CA ARG A 952 -34.82 0.64 -54.88
C ARG A 952 -34.66 0.68 -53.36
N ARG A 953 -33.50 1.11 -52.84
CA ARG A 953 -33.29 1.30 -51.40
C ARG A 953 -34.19 2.41 -50.86
N ALA A 954 -34.19 3.58 -51.49
CA ALA A 954 -35.01 4.72 -51.08
C ALA A 954 -36.53 4.44 -51.18
N ALA A 955 -36.98 3.72 -52.22
CA ALA A 955 -38.37 3.33 -52.36
C ALA A 955 -38.81 2.31 -51.30
N SER A 956 -37.89 1.43 -50.88
CA SER A 956 -38.14 0.44 -49.81
C SER A 956 -38.30 1.10 -48.44
N SER A 957 -37.59 2.20 -48.16
CA SER A 957 -37.78 3.03 -46.96
C SER A 957 -39.00 3.96 -47.03
N GLY A 958 -39.77 3.91 -48.12
CA GLY A 958 -41.03 4.65 -48.28
C GLY A 958 -40.90 6.02 -48.92
N HIS A 959 -39.74 6.38 -49.49
CA HIS A 959 -39.58 7.64 -50.22
C HIS A 959 -40.42 7.64 -51.51
N LEU A 960 -41.48 8.46 -51.55
CA LEU A 960 -42.47 8.46 -52.64
C LEU A 960 -41.88 8.90 -53.99
N PRO A 961 -41.07 9.97 -54.10
CA PRO A 961 -40.41 10.33 -55.37
C PRO A 961 -39.47 9.24 -55.91
N ALA A 962 -38.80 8.49 -55.02
CA ALA A 962 -37.93 7.39 -55.42
C ALA A 962 -38.74 6.20 -55.96
N THR A 963 -39.93 5.98 -55.39
CA THR A 963 -40.85 4.93 -55.84
C THR A 963 -41.31 5.17 -57.27
N ALA A 964 -41.70 6.40 -57.61
CA ALA A 964 -42.07 6.78 -58.97
C ALA A 964 -40.88 6.69 -59.94
N ALA A 965 -39.71 7.22 -59.56
CA ALA A 965 -38.49 7.17 -60.37
C ALA A 965 -38.06 5.72 -60.68
N LEU A 966 -38.06 4.83 -59.69
CA LEU A 966 -37.76 3.41 -59.89
C LEU A 966 -38.75 2.74 -60.84
N ALA A 967 -40.05 2.99 -60.64
CA ALA A 967 -41.11 2.39 -61.45
C ALA A 967 -40.97 2.75 -62.94
N ILE A 968 -40.69 4.02 -63.24
CA ILE A 968 -40.46 4.50 -64.61
C ILE A 968 -39.22 3.84 -65.23
N ARG A 969 -38.11 3.78 -64.50
CA ARG A 969 -36.86 3.17 -64.99
C ARG A 969 -37.00 1.67 -65.26
N LEU A 970 -37.74 0.94 -64.42
CA LEU A 970 -38.05 -0.48 -64.65
C LEU A 970 -38.92 -0.68 -65.90
N CYS A 971 -39.86 0.25 -66.17
CA CYS A 971 -40.64 0.24 -67.40
C CYS A 971 -39.78 0.46 -68.65
N GLU A 972 -38.87 1.45 -68.62
CA GLU A 972 -37.94 1.72 -69.73
C GLU A 972 -36.97 0.57 -69.97
N ALA A 973 -36.53 -0.11 -68.92
CA ALA A 973 -35.69 -1.31 -69.00
C ALA A 973 -36.47 -2.56 -69.47
N GLY A 974 -37.77 -2.47 -69.72
CA GLY A 974 -38.62 -3.59 -70.13
C GLY A 974 -38.93 -4.61 -69.03
N LYS A 975 -38.54 -4.33 -67.77
CA LYS A 975 -38.79 -5.18 -66.60
C LYS A 975 -40.20 -4.98 -66.05
N LEU A 976 -41.19 -5.20 -66.91
CA LEU A 976 -42.59 -4.82 -66.66
C LEU A 976 -43.21 -5.52 -65.44
N HIS A 977 -42.83 -6.77 -65.17
CA HIS A 977 -43.30 -7.50 -63.98
C HIS A 977 -42.78 -6.92 -62.67
N GLU A 978 -41.53 -6.46 -62.65
CA GLU A 978 -40.95 -5.79 -61.48
C GLU A 978 -41.48 -4.37 -61.31
N ALA A 979 -41.84 -3.69 -62.41
CA ALA A 979 -42.37 -2.34 -62.38
C ALA A 979 -43.79 -2.25 -61.79
N GLU A 980 -44.65 -3.25 -61.99
CA GLU A 980 -46.07 -3.17 -61.61
C GLU A 980 -46.31 -2.85 -60.11
N PRO A 981 -45.67 -3.53 -59.13
CA PRO A 981 -45.87 -3.23 -57.72
C PRO A 981 -45.47 -1.79 -57.35
N TRP A 982 -44.39 -1.28 -57.93
CA TRP A 982 -43.91 0.08 -57.69
C TRP A 982 -44.80 1.12 -58.36
N LEU A 983 -45.24 0.85 -59.60
CA LEU A 983 -46.22 1.66 -60.31
C LEU A 983 -47.54 1.76 -59.54
N ARG A 984 -48.03 0.67 -58.94
CA ARG A 984 -49.22 0.69 -58.08
C ARG A 984 -49.01 1.58 -56.87
N ARG A 985 -47.90 1.41 -56.16
CA ARG A 985 -47.58 2.21 -54.96
C ARG A 985 -47.47 3.71 -55.27
N ALA A 986 -46.81 4.07 -56.37
CA ALA A 986 -46.72 5.47 -56.82
C ALA A 986 -48.08 6.03 -57.27
N SER A 987 -48.87 5.22 -57.99
CA SER A 987 -50.22 5.60 -58.45
C SER A 987 -51.21 5.77 -57.30
N ASP A 988 -51.16 4.90 -56.29
CA ASP A 988 -51.98 5.01 -55.08
C ASP A 988 -51.60 6.27 -54.27
N ALA A 989 -50.32 6.67 -54.31
CA ALA A 989 -49.83 7.93 -53.73
C ALA A 989 -50.16 9.18 -54.57
N GLY A 990 -50.80 9.03 -55.74
CA GLY A 990 -51.30 10.14 -56.55
C GLY A 990 -50.40 10.57 -57.71
N ASP A 991 -49.30 9.87 -58.01
CA ASP A 991 -48.41 10.24 -59.12
C ASP A 991 -49.06 9.99 -60.50
N LEU A 992 -49.40 11.07 -61.21
CA LEU A 992 -50.15 11.00 -62.47
C LEU A 992 -49.38 10.28 -63.59
N GLY A 993 -48.06 10.47 -63.66
CA GLY A 993 -47.20 9.79 -64.65
C GLY A 993 -47.15 8.27 -64.44
N SER A 994 -47.06 7.82 -63.19
CA SER A 994 -47.13 6.39 -62.83
C SER A 994 -48.50 5.79 -63.13
N MET A 995 -49.60 6.54 -62.96
CA MET A 995 -50.94 6.08 -63.34
C MET A 995 -51.04 5.81 -64.84
N VAL A 996 -50.44 6.66 -65.69
CA VAL A 996 -50.39 6.44 -67.15
C VAL A 996 -49.62 5.17 -67.49
N ASN A 997 -48.42 5.02 -66.93
CA ASN A 997 -47.57 3.86 -67.19
C ASN A 997 -48.18 2.54 -66.69
N LEU A 998 -48.85 2.56 -65.54
CA LEU A 998 -49.61 1.43 -65.02
C LEU A 998 -50.80 1.08 -65.93
N GLY A 999 -51.53 2.09 -66.38
CA GLY A 999 -52.65 1.93 -67.30
C GLY A 999 -52.24 1.29 -68.63
N LEU A 1000 -51.13 1.75 -69.22
CA LEU A 1000 -50.55 1.19 -70.44
C LEU A 1000 -50.11 -0.27 -70.25
N LEU A 1001 -49.43 -0.57 -69.14
CA LEU A 1001 -48.98 -1.93 -68.79
C LEU A 1001 -50.17 -2.90 -68.64
N LEU A 1002 -51.20 -2.49 -67.90
CA LEU A 1002 -52.38 -3.30 -67.65
C LEU A 1002 -53.19 -3.55 -68.94
N GLY A 1003 -53.27 -2.57 -69.82
CA GLY A 1003 -53.94 -2.75 -71.10
C GLY A 1003 -53.22 -3.75 -72.01
N ARG A 1004 -51.88 -3.69 -72.08
CA ARG A 1004 -51.06 -4.66 -72.83
C ARG A 1004 -51.17 -6.09 -72.30
N THR A 1005 -51.35 -6.25 -71.00
CA THR A 1005 -51.52 -7.56 -70.34
C THR A 1005 -52.97 -8.05 -70.34
N GLY A 1006 -53.88 -7.35 -71.03
CA GLY A 1006 -55.28 -7.76 -71.21
C GLY A 1006 -56.22 -7.41 -70.06
N ARG A 1007 -55.76 -6.64 -69.06
CA ARG A 1007 -56.54 -6.22 -67.87
C ARG A 1007 -57.27 -4.89 -68.12
N ALA A 1008 -58.08 -4.87 -69.19
CA ALA A 1008 -58.71 -3.65 -69.70
C ALA A 1008 -59.52 -2.83 -68.68
N PRO A 1009 -60.31 -3.42 -67.75
CA PRO A 1009 -61.07 -2.64 -66.76
C PRO A 1009 -60.18 -1.87 -65.77
N GLU A 1010 -59.07 -2.47 -65.34
CA GLU A 1010 -58.12 -1.79 -64.45
C GLU A 1010 -57.32 -0.72 -65.20
N ALA A 1011 -56.92 -1.02 -66.43
CA ALA A 1011 -56.25 -0.06 -67.31
C ALA A 1011 -57.11 1.19 -67.55
N GLU A 1012 -58.41 1.01 -67.81
CA GLU A 1012 -59.37 2.11 -67.96
C GLU A 1012 -59.43 2.98 -66.70
N ARG A 1013 -59.50 2.36 -65.51
CA ARG A 1013 -59.58 3.10 -64.24
C ARG A 1013 -58.37 4.02 -64.03
N TRP A 1014 -57.16 3.50 -64.26
CA TRP A 1014 -55.93 4.26 -64.05
C TRP A 1014 -55.73 5.34 -65.11
N LEU A 1015 -55.93 5.01 -66.40
CA LEU A 1015 -55.83 5.99 -67.48
C LEU A 1015 -56.90 7.09 -67.36
N ARG A 1016 -58.11 6.77 -66.89
CA ARG A 1016 -59.15 7.75 -66.62
C ARG A 1016 -58.76 8.71 -65.49
N ARG A 1017 -58.27 8.21 -64.36
CA ARG A 1017 -57.81 9.06 -63.24
C ARG A 1017 -56.68 10.01 -63.66
N ALA A 1018 -55.72 9.51 -64.44
CA ALA A 1018 -54.64 10.35 -64.97
C ALA A 1018 -55.16 11.42 -65.95
N ALA A 1019 -56.03 11.05 -66.88
CA ALA A 1019 -56.61 11.98 -67.86
C ALA A 1019 -57.54 13.04 -67.23
N GLU A 1020 -58.27 12.68 -66.17
CA GLU A 1020 -59.07 13.61 -65.36
C GLU A 1020 -58.19 14.54 -64.52
N GLY A 1021 -57.01 14.08 -64.11
CA GLY A 1021 -55.94 14.90 -63.54
C GLY A 1021 -55.16 15.74 -64.57
N GLU A 1022 -55.72 15.91 -65.77
CA GLU A 1022 -55.16 16.68 -66.89
C GLU A 1022 -53.84 16.17 -67.48
N GLU A 1023 -53.44 14.93 -67.17
CA GLU A 1023 -52.25 14.33 -67.78
C GLU A 1023 -52.50 13.99 -69.25
N THR A 1024 -51.95 14.81 -70.15
CA THR A 1024 -52.20 14.71 -71.60
C THR A 1024 -51.73 13.38 -72.20
N ALA A 1025 -50.68 12.77 -71.64
CA ALA A 1025 -50.17 11.48 -72.10
C ALA A 1025 -51.14 10.32 -71.85
N ALA A 1026 -52.12 10.48 -70.96
CA ALA A 1026 -53.13 9.48 -70.63
C ALA A 1026 -54.29 9.41 -71.64
N MET A 1027 -54.62 10.56 -72.27
CA MET A 1027 -55.88 10.75 -73.01
C MET A 1027 -55.95 9.91 -74.29
N GLY A 1028 -54.86 9.85 -75.06
CA GLY A 1028 -54.80 9.06 -76.30
C GLY A 1028 -54.87 7.55 -76.07
N PRO A 1029 -54.07 6.98 -75.13
CA PRO A 1029 -54.21 5.60 -74.70
C PRO A 1029 -55.59 5.27 -74.15
N LEU A 1030 -56.19 6.13 -73.32
CA LEU A 1030 -57.56 5.93 -72.83
C LEU A 1030 -58.56 5.85 -73.98
N GLY A 1031 -58.49 6.80 -74.93
CA GLY A 1031 -59.35 6.82 -76.11
C GLY A 1031 -59.22 5.56 -76.97
N SER A 1032 -57.99 5.05 -77.13
CA SER A 1032 -57.70 3.84 -77.90
C SER A 1032 -58.25 2.59 -77.21
N LEU A 1033 -58.10 2.48 -75.88
CA LEU A 1033 -58.65 1.38 -75.09
C LEU A 1033 -60.18 1.39 -75.09
N LEU A 1034 -60.81 2.56 -75.00
CA LEU A 1034 -62.27 2.72 -75.06
C LEU A 1034 -62.84 2.31 -76.43
N CYS A 1035 -62.11 2.56 -77.52
CA CYS A 1035 -62.45 2.00 -78.84
C CYS A 1035 -62.45 0.47 -78.84
N GLU A 1036 -61.46 -0.19 -78.23
CA GLU A 1036 -61.44 -1.66 -78.13
C GLU A 1036 -62.60 -2.22 -77.30
N LEU A 1037 -63.02 -1.48 -76.27
CA LEU A 1037 -64.15 -1.83 -75.42
C LEU A 1037 -65.52 -1.48 -76.03
N GLY A 1038 -65.56 -0.88 -77.23
CA GLY A 1038 -66.79 -0.48 -77.91
C GLY A 1038 -67.47 0.77 -77.33
N LYS A 1039 -66.77 1.54 -76.48
CA LYS A 1039 -67.27 2.77 -75.84
C LYS A 1039 -67.00 3.99 -76.74
N TRP A 1040 -67.58 3.97 -77.95
CA TRP A 1040 -67.24 4.88 -79.05
C TRP A 1040 -67.41 6.36 -78.72
N HIS A 1041 -68.49 6.76 -78.04
CA HIS A 1041 -68.74 8.17 -77.71
C HIS A 1041 -67.74 8.73 -76.68
N GLU A 1042 -67.31 7.91 -75.72
CA GLU A 1042 -66.28 8.34 -74.77
C GLU A 1042 -64.90 8.37 -75.42
N ALA A 1043 -64.61 7.37 -76.24
CA ALA A 1043 -63.38 7.30 -77.02
C ALA A 1043 -63.20 8.55 -77.89
N GLU A 1044 -64.27 9.00 -78.55
CA GLU A 1044 -64.25 10.21 -79.38
C GLU A 1044 -63.81 11.45 -78.58
N ARG A 1045 -64.35 11.66 -77.38
CA ARG A 1045 -64.00 12.83 -76.55
C ARG A 1045 -62.53 12.85 -76.19
N TRP A 1046 -61.98 11.71 -75.78
CA TRP A 1046 -60.58 11.61 -75.35
C TRP A 1046 -59.62 11.65 -76.53
N LEU A 1047 -59.93 10.97 -77.64
CA LEU A 1047 -59.12 11.02 -78.87
C LEU A 1047 -59.12 12.42 -79.50
N ARG A 1048 -60.24 13.15 -79.44
CA ARG A 1048 -60.32 14.54 -79.92
C ARG A 1048 -59.42 15.45 -79.08
N ARG A 1049 -59.50 15.39 -77.75
CA ARG A 1049 -58.63 16.16 -76.84
C ARG A 1049 -57.14 15.84 -77.05
N ALA A 1050 -56.79 14.57 -77.13
CA ALA A 1050 -55.41 14.13 -77.36
C ALA A 1050 -54.89 14.58 -78.74
N GLY A 1051 -55.72 14.43 -79.78
CA GLY A 1051 -55.38 14.87 -81.14
C GLY A 1051 -55.24 16.39 -81.26
N ASP A 1052 -56.10 17.17 -80.59
CA ASP A 1052 -55.97 18.63 -80.56
C ASP A 1052 -54.74 19.09 -79.75
N ALA A 1053 -54.32 18.31 -78.76
CA ALA A 1053 -53.03 18.48 -78.06
C ALA A 1053 -51.82 18.01 -78.89
N GLY A 1054 -52.02 17.52 -80.12
CA GLY A 1054 -50.95 17.17 -81.05
C GLY A 1054 -50.57 15.69 -81.11
N ASP A 1055 -51.26 14.79 -80.40
CA ASP A 1055 -50.98 13.35 -80.50
C ASP A 1055 -51.42 12.78 -81.84
N VAL A 1056 -50.44 12.56 -82.72
CA VAL A 1056 -50.62 12.05 -84.08
C VAL A 1056 -51.32 10.68 -84.08
N THR A 1057 -51.03 9.81 -83.12
CA THR A 1057 -51.65 8.48 -83.04
C THR A 1057 -53.14 8.58 -82.75
N SER A 1058 -53.51 9.49 -81.84
CA SER A 1058 -54.91 9.80 -81.56
C SER A 1058 -55.62 10.45 -82.74
N MET A 1059 -54.96 11.30 -83.54
CA MET A 1059 -55.54 11.85 -84.78
C MET A 1059 -55.89 10.73 -85.78
N VAL A 1060 -55.01 9.74 -85.95
CA VAL A 1060 -55.27 8.57 -86.80
C VAL A 1060 -56.43 7.75 -86.22
N ASN A 1061 -56.42 7.45 -84.92
CA ASN A 1061 -57.49 6.71 -84.24
C ASN A 1061 -58.84 7.43 -84.33
N MET A 1062 -58.85 8.76 -84.21
CA MET A 1062 -60.04 9.59 -84.41
C MET A 1062 -60.57 9.48 -85.85
N GLY A 1063 -59.68 9.56 -86.84
CA GLY A 1063 -60.04 9.36 -88.25
C GLY A 1063 -60.67 7.99 -88.51
N TYR A 1064 -60.12 6.93 -87.93
CA TYR A 1064 -60.72 5.58 -88.04
C TYR A 1064 -62.07 5.50 -87.34
N LEU A 1065 -62.21 6.08 -86.15
CA LEU A 1065 -63.44 6.03 -85.38
C LEU A 1065 -64.59 6.70 -86.14
N LEU A 1066 -64.34 7.92 -86.62
CA LEU A 1066 -65.29 8.70 -87.41
C LEU A 1066 -65.64 8.03 -88.74
N PHE A 1067 -64.68 7.36 -89.38
CA PHE A 1067 -64.94 6.60 -90.60
C PHE A 1067 -65.89 5.41 -90.34
N HIS A 1068 -65.73 4.73 -89.21
CA HIS A 1068 -66.55 3.59 -88.81
C HIS A 1068 -67.96 3.97 -88.36
N THR A 1069 -68.12 5.15 -87.76
CA THR A 1069 -69.41 5.71 -87.30
C THR A 1069 -70.16 6.48 -88.40
N GLY A 1070 -69.54 6.70 -89.58
CA GLY A 1070 -70.18 7.25 -90.76
C GLY A 1070 -69.86 8.71 -91.08
N HIS A 1071 -69.05 9.37 -90.26
CA HIS A 1071 -68.62 10.76 -90.41
C HIS A 1071 -67.37 10.89 -91.30
N LYS A 1072 -67.50 10.47 -92.57
CA LYS A 1072 -66.37 10.33 -93.51
C LYS A 1072 -65.61 11.64 -93.81
N THR A 1073 -66.30 12.78 -93.86
CA THR A 1073 -65.70 14.10 -94.14
C THR A 1073 -64.82 14.56 -92.99
N GLU A 1074 -65.27 14.38 -91.76
CA GLU A 1074 -64.49 14.72 -90.57
C GLU A 1074 -63.34 13.74 -90.37
N ALA A 1075 -63.56 12.44 -90.63
CA ALA A 1075 -62.51 11.44 -90.66
C ALA A 1075 -61.36 11.82 -91.60
N GLU A 1076 -61.68 12.33 -92.80
CA GLU A 1076 -60.69 12.79 -93.77
C GLU A 1076 -59.86 13.97 -93.25
N GLN A 1077 -60.49 14.93 -92.55
CA GLN A 1077 -59.78 16.06 -91.94
C GLN A 1077 -58.76 15.59 -90.90
N TRP A 1078 -59.16 14.65 -90.03
CA TRP A 1078 -58.25 14.05 -89.06
C TRP A 1078 -57.11 13.27 -89.71
N TYR A 1079 -57.37 12.50 -90.77
CA TYR A 1079 -56.30 11.85 -91.54
C TYR A 1079 -55.36 12.84 -92.21
N ARG A 1080 -55.85 13.98 -92.73
CA ARG A 1080 -54.98 15.02 -93.31
C ARG A 1080 -54.11 15.66 -92.23
N ARG A 1081 -54.66 15.94 -91.04
CA ARG A 1081 -53.89 16.44 -89.89
C ARG A 1081 -52.81 15.44 -89.48
N ALA A 1082 -53.13 14.16 -89.37
CA ALA A 1082 -52.17 13.11 -89.05
C ALA A 1082 -51.09 12.94 -90.14
N ALA A 1083 -51.47 12.97 -91.41
CA ALA A 1083 -50.52 12.87 -92.53
C ALA A 1083 -49.60 14.10 -92.63
N ALA A 1084 -50.12 15.30 -92.36
CA ALA A 1084 -49.31 16.52 -92.27
C ALA A 1084 -48.32 16.46 -91.10
N ALA A 1085 -48.68 15.75 -90.02
CA ALA A 1085 -47.79 15.44 -88.90
C ALA A 1085 -46.87 14.22 -89.16
N GLY A 1086 -46.83 13.69 -90.39
CA GLY A 1086 -45.89 12.67 -90.83
C GLY A 1086 -46.39 11.22 -90.75
N ASP A 1087 -47.65 10.95 -90.40
CA ASP A 1087 -48.14 9.58 -90.30
C ASP A 1087 -48.37 8.92 -91.68
N ALA A 1088 -47.55 7.90 -91.96
CA ALA A 1088 -47.60 7.15 -93.21
C ALA A 1088 -48.90 6.35 -93.39
N THR A 1089 -49.54 5.93 -92.29
CA THR A 1089 -50.81 5.17 -92.34
C THR A 1089 -51.94 6.06 -92.81
N ALA A 1090 -52.06 7.27 -92.28
CA ALA A 1090 -53.02 8.28 -92.69
C ALA A 1090 -52.82 8.73 -94.14
N ALA A 1091 -51.57 8.95 -94.56
CA ALA A 1091 -51.24 9.27 -95.95
C ALA A 1091 -51.65 8.14 -96.93
N LYS A 1092 -51.49 6.89 -96.52
CA LYS A 1092 -51.92 5.70 -97.30
C LYS A 1092 -53.45 5.54 -97.32
N LEU A 1093 -54.14 5.86 -96.24
CA LEU A 1093 -55.61 5.84 -96.17
C LEU A 1093 -56.25 6.92 -97.05
N LEU A 1094 -55.62 8.09 -97.15
CA LEU A 1094 -56.05 9.18 -98.03
C LEU A 1094 -55.82 8.87 -99.53
N SER A 1095 -54.79 8.08 -99.88
CA SER A 1095 -54.44 7.74 -101.27
C SER A 1095 -55.11 6.45 -101.81
N GLY A 1096 -55.62 5.59 -100.94
CA GLY A 1096 -56.26 4.31 -101.31
C GLY A 1096 -57.69 4.43 -101.87
N ARG A 1097 -58.10 3.44 -102.70
CA ARG A 1097 -59.46 3.33 -103.30
C ARG A 1097 -60.63 3.31 -102.30
N LEU A 1098 -60.35 3.12 -101.01
CA LEU A 1098 -61.34 3.10 -99.91
C LEU A 1098 -62.18 4.39 -99.83
N PHE A 1099 -61.61 5.56 -100.18
CA PHE A 1099 -62.36 6.82 -100.17
C PHE A 1099 -63.11 7.11 -101.48
N ARG A 1100 -62.77 6.45 -102.60
CA ARG A 1100 -63.36 6.70 -103.94
C ARG A 1100 -64.46 5.74 -104.38
N GLY A 1101 -65.06 4.96 -103.48
CA GLY A 1101 -66.29 4.21 -103.79
C GLY A 1101 -66.40 2.77 -103.31
N ALA A 1102 -65.62 2.31 -102.33
CA ALA A 1102 -65.74 0.95 -101.80
C ALA A 1102 -66.77 0.85 -100.65
N ARG A 1103 -67.56 -0.24 -100.63
CA ARG A 1103 -68.54 -0.59 -99.57
C ARG A 1103 -67.92 -1.27 -98.33
N GLU A 1104 -66.61 -1.45 -98.26
CA GLU A 1104 -65.96 -2.17 -97.15
C GLU A 1104 -65.40 -1.24 -96.07
N LYS A 1105 -65.68 -1.59 -94.80
CA LYS A 1105 -65.12 -0.94 -93.62
C LYS A 1105 -63.68 -1.42 -93.40
N PRO A 1106 -62.68 -0.54 -93.19
CA PRO A 1106 -61.31 -0.98 -92.93
C PRO A 1106 -61.23 -1.73 -91.61
N ARG A 1107 -60.72 -2.97 -91.59
CA ARG A 1107 -60.47 -3.67 -90.32
C ARG A 1107 -59.22 -3.07 -89.65
N ARG A 1108 -59.36 -2.49 -88.46
CA ARG A 1108 -58.24 -2.01 -87.65
C ARG A 1108 -58.26 -2.62 -86.25
N ARG A 1109 -57.08 -3.02 -85.76
CA ARG A 1109 -56.81 -3.23 -84.33
C ARG A 1109 -56.41 -1.88 -83.73
N TRP A 1110 -57.05 -1.46 -82.66
CA TRP A 1110 -56.88 -0.13 -82.05
C TRP A 1110 -55.61 0.04 -81.22
N GLY A 1111 -54.70 -0.94 -81.28
CA GLY A 1111 -53.31 -0.80 -80.87
C GLY A 1111 -53.01 -1.14 -79.41
N PHE A 1112 -53.94 -1.70 -78.64
CA PHE A 1112 -53.67 -2.09 -77.24
C PHE A 1112 -53.18 -3.53 -77.06
N ARG A 1113 -53.48 -4.44 -78.00
CA ARG A 1113 -52.88 -5.78 -78.08
C ARG A 1113 -51.83 -5.88 -79.19
N ALA A 1114 -50.64 -6.38 -78.87
CA ALA A 1114 -49.67 -6.82 -79.86
C ALA A 1114 -50.27 -7.96 -80.73
N PRO A 1115 -49.85 -8.12 -82.00
CA PRO A 1115 -50.09 -9.37 -82.71
C PRO A 1115 -49.40 -10.53 -81.99
N ASP A 1116 -50.09 -11.68 -81.88
CA ASP A 1116 -49.46 -12.94 -81.44
C ASP A 1116 -48.33 -13.36 -82.38
#